data_AF-A0A846XMC4-F1
#
_entry.id   AF-A0A846XMC4-F1
#
_cell.length_a   1.000
_cell.length_b   1.000
_cell.length_c   1.000
_cell.angle_alpha   90.00
_cell.angle_beta   90.00
_cell.angle_gamma   90.00
#
_symmetry.space_group_name_H-M   'P 1'
#
loop_
_entity.id
_entity.type
_entity.pdbx_description
1 polymer ?
#
loop_
_entity_poly.entity_id
_entity_poly.type
_entity_poly.pdbx_seq_one_letter_code
_entity_poly.pdbx_strand_id
1 'polypeptide(L)'
;MNESGADRVAKLSEALERTDLDKVRSWGQMVASRLRRGGRVLAVGNGGSAAQAQHLVAELVGRFETERNPLAALALTTDSAVVTAIGNDYGFDQLYARQVRAHGREGDVLIAISTSGCSTNVIAAATEANELGMLTFALTGPADSVLARVCDEVVSVDSSATSTIQECHLLIAHELCAAVDAALASAPSTSQPTEAETAESVPPPTVEHARRLVIVGDVLADCDWCGEVTRVSPEAPVPVLSAVSRQWRPGGAGLAAILAAHDGCEVTLVTAIGADEPGLRILSDLTEAGVSVIDLGIEAPTPVKIRMRARGQTLVMVDDSDPAVPVGDPPPEVAHALVEAQGVLVADYGRGVAAQPRLRVLLATVARRVPVVWDPHRHGPAPTDGVSVIVPNAEEADLLTAEDGAAGDLDSDVRRARSLRSRWRCQYAVVTRGADGAVLVGADTDPAHVFPAPRREQGDTCGAGDRFAVRLLGELIGNRTMSTAVQRAVTAAADYVAGQRATAGNHPRPDGAGDGFAVADRVHAAGGRVVATGGCFDVLHDGHRQLLEAARAMGDCLIVLLNSDASVANLKGPNRPLVPQAQRAAMLTAFSFVDAVLVFDEDTPAALLERLRPHVWVKGGDYGATELPETAVVQRHGGQVVVGPYLEGVSTSELIERAVAGRVMQP
;
A
#
# COMPACT_ATOMS: atom_id res chain seq x y z
N MET A 1 17.59 45.04 -8.04
CA MET A 1 16.31 45.74 -7.82
C MET A 1 15.28 44.67 -7.54
N ASN A 2 14.68 44.67 -6.36
CA ASN A 2 13.57 43.74 -6.08
C ASN A 2 12.38 44.19 -6.92
N GLU A 3 11.98 43.34 -7.85
CA GLU A 3 10.76 43.50 -8.64
C GLU A 3 9.56 43.56 -7.70
N SER A 4 8.72 44.59 -7.84
CA SER A 4 7.54 44.70 -6.99
C SER A 4 6.49 43.65 -7.40
N GLY A 5 5.63 43.23 -6.48
CA GLY A 5 4.55 42.29 -6.80
C GLY A 5 3.63 42.81 -7.92
N ALA A 6 3.45 44.12 -8.03
CA ALA A 6 2.67 44.75 -9.09
C ALA A 6 3.35 44.62 -10.47
N ASP A 7 4.67 44.77 -10.53
CA ASP A 7 5.44 44.60 -11.78
C ASP A 7 5.38 43.16 -12.28
N ARG A 8 5.44 42.17 -11.36
CA ARG A 8 5.30 40.75 -11.70
C ARG A 8 3.90 40.44 -12.26
N VAL A 9 2.84 40.98 -11.66
CA VAL A 9 1.47 40.81 -12.15
C VAL A 9 1.31 41.41 -13.55
N ALA A 10 1.82 42.63 -13.78
CA ALA A 10 1.73 43.26 -15.09
C ALA A 10 2.44 42.45 -16.19
N LYS A 11 3.65 41.94 -15.90
CA LYS A 11 4.41 41.09 -16.84
C LYS A 11 3.74 39.73 -17.09
N LEU A 12 3.11 39.15 -16.07
CA LEU A 12 2.32 37.93 -16.23
C LEU A 12 1.11 38.20 -17.14
N SER A 13 0.33 39.26 -16.89
CA SER A 13 -0.80 39.61 -17.73
C SER A 13 -0.42 39.82 -19.19
N GLU A 14 0.68 40.53 -19.46
CA GLU A 14 1.19 40.72 -20.83
C GLU A 14 1.59 39.40 -21.50
N ALA A 15 2.24 38.49 -20.76
CA ALA A 15 2.61 37.17 -21.27
C ALA A 15 1.37 36.29 -21.56
N LEU A 16 0.34 36.36 -20.71
CA LEU A 16 -0.91 35.64 -20.92
C LEU A 16 -1.66 36.15 -22.16
N GLU A 17 -1.76 37.47 -22.35
CA GLU A 17 -2.42 38.07 -23.51
C GLU A 17 -1.75 37.70 -24.84
N ARG A 18 -0.45 37.46 -24.84
CA ARG A 18 0.33 37.06 -26.03
C ARG A 18 0.36 35.54 -26.26
N THR A 19 -0.17 34.75 -25.34
CA THR A 19 -0.17 33.28 -25.47
C THR A 19 -1.17 32.86 -26.56
N ASP A 20 -0.71 32.04 -27.52
CA ASP A 20 -1.52 31.61 -28.67
C ASP A 20 -2.54 30.51 -28.28
N LEU A 21 -3.66 30.93 -27.70
CA LEU A 21 -4.72 30.01 -27.26
C LEU A 21 -5.48 29.35 -28.42
N ASP A 22 -5.50 29.96 -29.60
CA ASP A 22 -6.10 29.35 -30.79
C ASP A 22 -5.29 28.12 -31.24
N LYS A 23 -3.96 28.21 -31.16
CA LYS A 23 -3.08 27.07 -31.39
C LYS A 23 -3.25 25.98 -30.35
N VAL A 24 -3.38 26.33 -29.06
CA VAL A 24 -3.71 25.36 -27.99
C VAL A 24 -5.04 24.66 -28.25
N ARG A 25 -6.04 25.38 -28.78
CA ARG A 25 -7.32 24.78 -29.17
C ARG A 25 -7.17 23.79 -30.32
N SER A 26 -6.33 24.09 -31.31
CA SER A 26 -5.98 23.16 -32.40
C SER A 26 -5.28 21.90 -31.86
N TRP A 27 -4.37 22.05 -30.89
CA TRP A 27 -3.74 20.91 -30.22
C TRP A 27 -4.75 20.00 -29.54
N GLY A 28 -5.76 20.58 -28.87
CA GLY A 28 -6.84 19.80 -28.26
C GLY A 28 -7.59 18.93 -29.27
N GLN A 29 -7.86 19.45 -30.47
CA GLN A 29 -8.49 18.69 -31.55
C GLN A 29 -7.60 17.56 -32.08
N MET A 30 -6.30 17.82 -32.24
CA MET A 30 -5.32 16.81 -32.66
C MET A 30 -5.20 15.68 -31.63
N VAL A 31 -5.07 16.02 -30.35
CA VAL A 31 -4.98 15.08 -29.23
C VAL A 31 -6.25 14.24 -29.13
N ALA A 32 -7.42 14.86 -29.15
CA ALA A 32 -8.70 14.15 -29.13
C ALA A 32 -8.84 13.16 -30.30
N SER A 33 -8.39 13.54 -31.50
CA SER A 33 -8.39 12.67 -32.68
C SER A 33 -7.50 11.44 -32.51
N ARG A 34 -6.31 11.59 -31.90
CA ARG A 34 -5.39 10.47 -31.63
C ARG A 34 -5.91 9.55 -30.54
N LEU A 35 -6.41 10.12 -29.45
CA LEU A 35 -7.00 9.37 -28.34
C LEU A 35 -8.19 8.51 -28.80
N ARG A 36 -9.06 9.05 -29.68
CA ARG A 36 -10.17 8.29 -30.29
C ARG A 36 -9.72 7.08 -31.11
N ARG A 37 -8.51 7.12 -31.67
CA ARG A 37 -7.91 6.03 -32.45
C ARG A 37 -7.10 5.06 -31.58
N GLY A 38 -7.17 5.19 -30.25
CA GLY A 38 -6.46 4.35 -29.30
C GLY A 38 -5.02 4.80 -29.02
N GLY A 39 -4.60 5.97 -29.52
CA GLY A 39 -3.33 6.58 -29.13
C GLY A 39 -3.36 7.10 -27.71
N ARG A 40 -2.21 7.49 -27.17
CA ARG A 40 -2.07 8.05 -25.82
C ARG A 40 -1.18 9.29 -25.78
N VAL A 41 -1.25 10.04 -24.68
CA VAL A 41 -0.41 11.22 -24.43
C VAL A 41 0.73 10.86 -23.48
N LEU A 42 1.96 11.23 -23.83
CA LEU A 42 3.11 11.23 -22.93
C LEU A 42 3.48 12.66 -22.58
N ALA A 43 3.76 12.95 -21.31
CA ALA A 43 4.18 14.28 -20.87
C ALA A 43 5.53 14.23 -20.14
N VAL A 44 6.42 15.17 -20.47
CA VAL A 44 7.79 15.24 -19.92
C VAL A 44 8.18 16.68 -19.59
N GLY A 45 9.06 16.85 -18.60
CA GLY A 45 9.62 18.14 -18.21
C GLY A 45 10.54 18.03 -16.99
N ASN A 46 11.30 19.08 -16.67
CA ASN A 46 12.21 19.08 -15.51
C ASN A 46 11.74 20.06 -14.42
N GLY A 47 11.96 19.73 -13.15
CA GLY A 47 11.65 20.62 -12.02
C GLY A 47 10.18 21.05 -12.00
N GLY A 48 9.91 22.36 -12.00
CA GLY A 48 8.52 22.86 -12.07
C GLY A 48 7.78 22.42 -13.35
N SER A 49 8.48 22.23 -14.47
CA SER A 49 7.87 21.66 -15.69
C SER A 49 7.56 20.17 -15.55
N ALA A 50 8.25 19.44 -14.67
CA ALA A 50 7.90 18.06 -14.33
C ALA A 50 6.58 18.01 -13.55
N ALA A 51 6.39 18.93 -12.61
CA ALA A 51 5.14 19.06 -11.87
C ALA A 51 3.97 19.44 -12.79
N GLN A 52 4.20 20.31 -13.77
CA GLN A 52 3.19 20.65 -14.79
C GLN A 52 2.83 19.50 -15.70
N ALA A 53 3.81 18.69 -16.11
CA ALA A 53 3.56 17.46 -16.87
C ALA A 53 2.69 16.47 -16.08
N GLN A 54 2.94 16.33 -14.76
CA GLN A 54 2.12 15.52 -13.87
C GLN A 54 0.71 16.09 -13.72
N HIS A 55 0.59 17.41 -13.53
CA HIS A 55 -0.69 18.11 -13.44
C HIS A 55 -1.53 17.88 -14.70
N LEU A 56 -0.97 18.15 -15.88
CA LEU A 56 -1.64 17.92 -17.16
C LEU A 56 -2.15 16.47 -17.29
N VAL A 57 -1.31 15.49 -16.96
CA VAL A 57 -1.69 14.08 -17.05
C VAL A 57 -2.78 13.73 -16.03
N ALA A 58 -2.72 14.28 -14.81
CA ALA A 58 -3.77 14.07 -13.81
C ALA A 58 -5.13 14.59 -14.29
N GLU A 59 -5.17 15.77 -14.92
CA GLU A 59 -6.40 16.33 -15.50
C GLU A 59 -6.89 15.51 -16.71
N LEU A 60 -5.98 14.96 -17.52
CA LEU A 60 -6.31 14.11 -18.66
C LEU A 60 -6.90 12.75 -18.26
N VAL A 61 -6.29 12.10 -17.27
CA VAL A 61 -6.72 10.79 -16.77
C VAL A 61 -7.96 10.89 -15.88
N GLY A 62 -8.02 11.91 -15.04
CA GLY A 62 -9.18 12.18 -14.19
C GLY A 62 -10.28 12.95 -14.91
N ARG A 63 -11.05 13.71 -14.12
CA ARG A 63 -11.97 14.73 -14.62
C ARG A 63 -11.27 16.09 -14.58
N PHE A 64 -11.41 16.87 -15.65
CA PHE A 64 -11.03 18.28 -15.65
C PHE A 64 -12.19 19.11 -15.06
N GLU A 65 -13.02 19.73 -15.89
CA GLU A 65 -14.21 20.48 -15.45
C GLU A 65 -15.51 19.67 -15.57
N THR A 66 -15.54 18.72 -16.51
CA THR A 66 -16.72 17.86 -16.76
C THR A 66 -16.34 16.39 -16.67
N GLU A 67 -17.32 15.56 -16.32
CA GLU A 67 -17.13 14.11 -16.24
C GLU A 67 -16.96 13.54 -17.65
N ARG A 68 -15.92 12.71 -17.84
CA ARG A 68 -15.59 12.09 -19.12
C ARG A 68 -14.97 10.71 -18.91
N ASN A 69 -14.94 9.91 -19.97
CA ASN A 69 -14.13 8.70 -19.96
C ASN A 69 -12.64 9.06 -19.76
N PRO A 70 -11.92 8.34 -18.90
CA PRO A 70 -10.51 8.63 -18.63
C PRO A 70 -9.69 8.52 -19.92
N LEU A 71 -8.78 9.47 -20.15
CA LEU A 71 -7.94 9.48 -21.34
C LEU A 71 -6.60 8.80 -21.06
N ALA A 72 -6.11 8.05 -22.04
CA ALA A 72 -4.81 7.41 -21.95
C ALA A 72 -3.69 8.47 -21.96
N ALA A 73 -3.13 8.78 -20.77
CA ALA A 73 -2.04 9.73 -20.62
C ALA A 73 -1.05 9.27 -19.53
N LEU A 74 0.25 9.57 -19.70
CA LEU A 74 1.31 9.18 -18.76
C LEU A 74 2.37 10.29 -18.63
N ALA A 75 2.68 10.67 -17.38
CA ALA A 75 3.80 11.56 -17.09
C ALA A 75 5.05 10.73 -16.81
N LEU A 76 6.13 10.93 -17.57
CA LEU A 76 7.36 10.12 -17.45
C LEU A 76 8.28 10.57 -16.30
N THR A 77 7.72 11.33 -15.35
CA THR A 77 8.43 11.99 -14.25
C THR A 77 8.08 11.41 -12.88
N THR A 78 7.15 10.45 -12.81
CA THR A 78 6.53 10.00 -11.55
C THR A 78 7.20 8.80 -10.90
N ASP A 79 7.74 7.86 -11.69
CA ASP A 79 8.37 6.65 -11.16
C ASP A 79 9.82 6.96 -10.74
N SER A 80 10.02 7.08 -9.42
CA SER A 80 11.33 7.41 -8.85
C SER A 80 12.36 6.30 -9.07
N ALA A 81 11.95 5.03 -9.15
CA ALA A 81 12.86 3.93 -9.43
C ALA A 81 13.34 3.99 -10.88
N VAL A 82 12.42 4.21 -11.84
CA VAL A 82 12.77 4.36 -13.26
C VAL A 82 13.65 5.59 -13.48
N VAL A 83 13.31 6.74 -12.87
CA VAL A 83 14.07 7.98 -13.01
C VAL A 83 15.49 7.83 -12.47
N THR A 84 15.64 7.24 -11.27
CA THR A 84 16.95 7.06 -10.65
C THR A 84 17.79 6.00 -11.35
N ALA A 85 17.19 4.88 -11.78
CA ALA A 85 17.88 3.84 -12.52
C ALA A 85 18.39 4.34 -13.88
N ILE A 86 17.52 4.96 -14.70
CA ILE A 86 17.93 5.47 -16.01
C ILE A 86 18.97 6.58 -15.87
N GLY A 87 18.76 7.50 -14.92
CA GLY A 87 19.69 8.58 -14.65
C GLY A 87 21.08 8.09 -14.21
N ASN A 88 21.13 7.04 -13.39
CA ASN A 88 22.38 6.43 -12.93
C ASN A 88 23.09 5.64 -14.06
N ASP A 89 22.35 4.80 -14.77
CA ASP A 89 22.95 3.80 -15.67
C ASP A 89 23.31 4.38 -17.03
N TYR A 90 22.60 5.43 -17.46
CA TYR A 90 22.72 5.94 -18.82
C TYR A 90 22.83 7.46 -18.94
N GLY A 91 22.83 8.16 -17.81
CA GLY A 91 22.90 9.61 -17.79
C GLY A 91 21.53 10.28 -17.83
N PHE A 92 21.46 11.44 -17.19
CA PHE A 92 20.24 12.22 -17.07
C PHE A 92 19.71 12.72 -18.42
N ASP A 93 20.57 12.87 -19.43
CA ASP A 93 20.22 13.22 -20.81
C ASP A 93 19.38 12.14 -21.53
N GLN A 94 19.45 10.88 -21.09
CA GLN A 94 18.66 9.79 -21.67
C GLN A 94 17.37 9.48 -20.89
N LEU A 95 17.12 10.24 -19.81
CA LEU A 95 16.05 9.97 -18.85
C LEU A 95 14.68 9.76 -19.49
N TYR A 96 14.27 10.69 -20.35
CA TYR A 96 12.96 10.62 -20.98
C TYR A 96 12.97 9.87 -22.31
N ALA A 97 14.06 9.95 -23.07
CA ALA A 97 14.18 9.24 -24.36
C ALA A 97 13.96 7.72 -24.20
N ARG A 98 14.57 7.10 -23.17
CA ARG A 98 14.33 5.67 -22.91
C ARG A 98 12.89 5.34 -22.57
N GLN A 99 12.24 6.18 -21.79
CA GLN A 99 10.85 5.98 -21.41
C GLN A 99 9.91 6.21 -22.60
N VAL A 100 10.21 7.18 -23.46
CA VAL A 100 9.50 7.39 -24.73
C VAL A 100 9.65 6.15 -25.62
N ARG A 101 10.86 5.59 -25.77
CA ARG A 101 11.08 4.34 -26.51
C ARG A 101 10.34 3.15 -25.92
N ALA A 102 10.31 3.03 -24.60
CA ALA A 102 9.67 1.90 -23.92
C ALA A 102 8.14 1.95 -24.02
N HIS A 103 7.57 3.16 -24.01
CA HIS A 103 6.14 3.31 -23.86
C HIS A 103 5.45 3.79 -25.15
N GLY A 104 6.07 4.71 -25.89
CA GLY A 104 5.52 5.38 -27.07
C GLY A 104 5.31 4.44 -28.26
N ARG A 105 4.28 4.75 -29.05
CA ARG A 105 3.90 4.04 -30.28
C ARG A 105 3.57 5.05 -31.38
N GLU A 106 3.64 4.61 -32.64
CA GLU A 106 3.19 5.42 -33.77
C GLU A 106 1.75 5.92 -33.55
N GLY A 107 1.52 7.21 -33.77
CA GLY A 107 0.22 7.84 -33.55
C GLY A 107 -0.07 8.29 -32.11
N ASP A 108 0.81 8.04 -31.15
CA ASP A 108 0.77 8.69 -29.82
C ASP A 108 1.18 10.17 -29.91
N VAL A 109 0.97 10.92 -28.83
CA VAL A 109 1.39 12.33 -28.69
C VAL A 109 2.41 12.47 -27.57
N LEU A 110 3.51 13.18 -27.80
CA LEU A 110 4.43 13.63 -26.75
C LEU A 110 4.24 15.13 -26.52
N ILE A 111 4.05 15.54 -25.26
CA ILE A 111 4.05 16.93 -24.82
C ILE A 111 5.30 17.18 -23.98
N ALA A 112 6.24 17.93 -24.56
CA ALA A 112 7.52 18.26 -23.98
C ALA A 112 7.51 19.68 -23.40
N ILE A 113 7.67 19.81 -22.08
CA ILE A 113 7.58 21.08 -21.36
C ILE A 113 8.97 21.51 -20.89
N SER A 114 9.46 22.65 -21.39
CA SER A 114 10.76 23.20 -20.98
C SER A 114 10.79 24.72 -21.06
N THR A 115 10.88 25.39 -19.92
CA THR A 115 10.93 26.87 -19.88
C THR A 115 12.12 27.46 -20.65
N SER A 116 13.25 26.75 -20.73
CA SER A 116 14.41 27.16 -21.54
C SER A 116 14.37 26.67 -22.98
N GLY A 117 13.65 25.56 -23.24
CA GLY A 117 13.66 24.87 -24.53
C GLY A 117 15.02 24.25 -24.90
N CYS A 118 15.96 24.18 -23.95
CA CYS A 118 17.34 23.72 -24.16
C CYS A 118 17.70 22.50 -23.30
N SER A 119 16.73 21.92 -22.58
CA SER A 119 16.96 20.74 -21.73
C SER A 119 17.27 19.52 -22.58
N THR A 120 18.50 19.01 -22.51
CA THR A 120 18.99 17.92 -23.37
C THR A 120 18.16 16.65 -23.27
N ASN A 121 17.71 16.30 -22.05
CA ASN A 121 16.87 15.14 -21.82
C ASN A 121 15.45 15.25 -22.37
N VAL A 122 14.89 16.45 -22.40
CA VAL A 122 13.57 16.74 -23.00
C VAL A 122 13.69 16.75 -24.52
N ILE A 123 14.77 17.33 -25.06
CA ILE A 123 15.07 17.31 -26.51
C ILE A 123 15.25 15.87 -26.99
N ALA A 124 16.03 15.05 -26.26
CA ALA A 124 16.22 13.64 -26.59
C ALA A 124 14.89 12.86 -26.62
N ALA A 125 13.96 13.16 -25.70
CA ALA A 125 12.62 12.59 -25.72
C ALA A 125 11.83 12.98 -26.96
N ALA A 126 11.88 14.26 -27.37
CA ALA A 126 11.21 14.74 -28.57
C ALA A 126 11.79 14.11 -29.84
N THR A 127 13.11 14.00 -29.94
CA THR A 127 13.78 13.30 -31.05
C THR A 127 13.33 11.85 -31.13
N GLU A 128 13.33 11.13 -30.01
CA GLU A 128 12.91 9.73 -29.96
C GLU A 128 11.43 9.57 -30.35
N ALA A 129 10.55 10.46 -29.88
CA ALA A 129 9.13 10.43 -30.23
C ALA A 129 8.92 10.61 -31.74
N ASN A 130 9.66 11.52 -32.38
CA ASN A 130 9.62 11.67 -33.83
C ASN A 130 10.09 10.41 -34.57
N GLU A 131 11.15 9.75 -34.09
CA GLU A 131 11.63 8.48 -34.67
C GLU A 131 10.59 7.36 -34.58
N LEU A 132 9.75 7.37 -33.56
CA LEU A 132 8.63 6.43 -33.37
C LEU A 132 7.35 6.82 -34.14
N GLY A 133 7.35 7.94 -34.86
CA GLY A 133 6.15 8.43 -35.57
C GLY A 133 5.07 8.98 -34.64
N MET A 134 5.45 9.48 -33.46
CA MET A 134 4.55 10.22 -32.57
C MET A 134 4.40 11.68 -33.04
N LEU A 135 3.27 12.29 -32.71
CA LEU A 135 3.10 13.74 -32.84
C LEU A 135 3.75 14.45 -31.64
N THR A 136 4.61 15.43 -31.88
CA THR A 136 5.39 16.08 -30.81
C THR A 136 5.02 17.56 -30.62
N PHE A 137 4.68 17.91 -29.39
CA PHE A 137 4.32 19.25 -28.96
C PHE A 137 5.35 19.81 -27.99
N ALA A 138 5.71 21.08 -28.12
CA ALA A 138 6.62 21.77 -27.21
C ALA A 138 5.98 22.99 -26.54
N LEU A 139 6.04 23.04 -25.21
CA LEU A 139 5.81 24.26 -24.43
C LEU A 139 7.16 24.85 -24.02
N THR A 140 7.50 26.01 -24.58
CA THR A 140 8.80 26.66 -24.37
C THR A 140 8.69 28.10 -23.89
N GLY A 141 9.73 28.65 -23.28
CA GLY A 141 9.86 30.09 -23.17
C GLY A 141 10.24 30.69 -24.53
N PRO A 142 11.47 30.49 -25.02
CA PRO A 142 11.88 31.01 -26.32
C PRO A 142 11.21 30.27 -27.49
N ALA A 143 10.73 31.02 -28.49
CA ALA A 143 10.15 30.50 -29.72
C ALA A 143 11.16 29.71 -30.59
N ASP A 144 12.41 30.17 -30.69
CA ASP A 144 13.45 29.56 -31.52
C ASP A 144 14.41 28.65 -30.74
N SER A 145 13.90 27.97 -29.71
CA SER A 145 14.69 27.03 -28.92
C SER A 145 15.04 25.74 -29.68
N VAL A 146 15.96 24.92 -29.16
CA VAL A 146 16.30 23.63 -29.79
C VAL A 146 15.11 22.69 -29.76
N LEU A 147 14.40 22.62 -28.62
CA LEU A 147 13.19 21.81 -28.50
C LEU A 147 12.10 22.25 -29.48
N ALA A 148 11.92 23.56 -29.66
CA ALA A 148 10.94 24.11 -30.61
C ALA A 148 11.22 23.71 -32.06
N ARG A 149 12.50 23.57 -32.46
CA ARG A 149 12.86 23.13 -33.81
C ARG A 149 12.71 21.62 -34.05
N VAL A 150 12.69 20.83 -32.98
CA VAL A 150 12.60 19.36 -33.07
C VAL A 150 11.14 18.91 -32.98
N CYS A 151 10.27 19.62 -32.28
CA CYS A 151 8.86 19.26 -32.19
C CYS A 151 8.04 19.72 -33.41
N ASP A 152 6.98 18.99 -33.74
CA ASP A 152 6.05 19.31 -34.83
C ASP A 152 5.30 20.63 -34.58
N GLU A 153 4.88 20.85 -33.34
CA GLU A 153 4.15 22.04 -32.93
C GLU A 153 4.72 22.67 -31.67
N VAL A 154 4.67 24.00 -31.60
CA VAL A 154 5.23 24.78 -30.49
C VAL A 154 4.27 25.88 -30.05
N VAL A 155 4.08 26.02 -28.73
CA VAL A 155 3.54 27.23 -28.11
C VAL A 155 4.63 27.79 -27.20
N SER A 156 5.06 29.02 -27.49
CA SER A 156 6.14 29.70 -26.76
C SER A 156 5.61 30.87 -25.94
N VAL A 157 6.11 31.04 -24.73
CA VAL A 157 5.78 32.16 -23.83
C VAL A 157 6.93 33.16 -23.84
N ASP A 158 6.71 34.32 -24.49
CA ASP A 158 7.69 35.41 -24.61
C ASP A 158 7.91 36.14 -23.27
N SER A 159 8.71 35.54 -22.40
CA SER A 159 9.14 36.12 -21.13
C SER A 159 10.54 35.65 -20.76
N SER A 160 11.31 36.51 -20.10
CA SER A 160 12.63 36.15 -19.53
C SER A 160 12.53 35.56 -18.12
N ALA A 161 11.35 35.64 -17.47
CA ALA A 161 11.13 35.14 -16.12
C ALA A 161 10.57 33.71 -16.15
N THR A 162 11.34 32.76 -15.62
CA THR A 162 10.94 31.33 -15.56
C THR A 162 9.61 31.12 -14.83
N SER A 163 9.35 31.88 -13.76
CA SER A 163 8.08 31.79 -13.02
C SER A 163 6.88 32.20 -13.86
N THR A 164 7.00 33.27 -14.66
CA THR A 164 5.95 33.72 -15.58
C THR A 164 5.71 32.69 -16.67
N ILE A 165 6.78 32.14 -17.26
CA ILE A 165 6.66 31.05 -18.24
C ILE A 165 5.91 29.86 -17.64
N GLN A 166 6.24 29.47 -16.40
CA GLN A 166 5.56 28.38 -15.71
C GLN A 166 4.07 28.71 -15.47
N GLU A 167 3.74 29.89 -14.98
CA GLU A 167 2.35 30.31 -14.77
C GLU A 167 1.54 30.25 -16.09
N CYS A 168 2.10 30.71 -17.21
CA CYS A 168 1.48 30.58 -18.53
C CYS A 168 1.37 29.13 -19.01
N HIS A 169 2.38 28.29 -18.81
CA HIS A 169 2.32 26.86 -19.15
C HIS A 169 1.20 26.12 -18.39
N LEU A 170 0.92 26.51 -17.14
CA LEU A 170 -0.18 25.94 -16.37
C LEU A 170 -1.53 26.33 -16.98
N LEU A 171 -1.72 27.60 -17.36
CA LEU A 171 -2.90 28.03 -18.12
C LEU A 171 -3.06 27.22 -19.41
N ILE A 172 -1.98 27.07 -20.19
CA ILE A 172 -2.00 26.33 -21.45
C ILE A 172 -2.40 24.86 -21.22
N ALA A 173 -1.95 24.23 -20.13
CA ALA A 173 -2.34 22.87 -19.79
C ALA A 173 -3.85 22.75 -19.51
N HIS A 174 -4.44 23.71 -18.79
CA HIS A 174 -5.89 23.75 -18.55
C HIS A 174 -6.69 24.00 -19.83
N GLU A 175 -6.26 24.96 -20.66
CA GLU A 175 -6.88 25.26 -21.95
C GLU A 175 -6.79 24.07 -22.92
N LEU A 176 -5.68 23.32 -22.89
CA LEU A 176 -5.53 22.09 -23.65
C LEU A 176 -6.56 21.03 -23.20
N CYS A 177 -6.73 20.82 -21.89
CA CYS A 177 -7.74 19.90 -21.36
C CYS A 177 -9.15 20.30 -21.80
N ALA A 178 -9.51 21.58 -21.65
CA ALA A 178 -10.79 22.12 -22.10
C ALA A 178 -11.01 21.90 -23.61
N ALA A 179 -9.98 22.15 -24.43
CA ALA A 179 -10.05 21.96 -25.87
C ALA A 179 -10.20 20.48 -26.27
N VAL A 180 -9.51 19.57 -25.57
CA VAL A 180 -9.69 18.11 -25.76
C VAL A 180 -11.13 17.72 -25.45
N ASP A 181 -11.71 18.22 -24.35
CA ASP A 181 -13.10 17.92 -23.96
C ASP A 181 -14.11 18.41 -24.98
N ALA A 182 -14.00 19.66 -25.40
CA ALA A 182 -14.85 20.22 -26.44
C ALA A 182 -14.73 19.43 -27.76
N ALA A 183 -13.51 19.02 -28.12
CA ALA A 183 -13.27 18.22 -29.31
C ALA A 183 -13.84 16.82 -29.18
N LEU A 184 -13.81 16.19 -27.99
CA LEU A 184 -14.37 14.87 -27.71
C LEU A 184 -15.90 14.87 -27.74
N ALA A 185 -16.54 15.90 -27.17
CA ALA A 185 -18.00 16.05 -27.09
C ALA A 185 -18.67 16.35 -28.44
N SER A 186 -17.95 16.99 -29.38
CA SER A 186 -18.50 17.47 -30.66
C SER A 186 -18.52 16.43 -31.80
N ALA A 187 -18.05 15.20 -31.61
CA ALA A 187 -18.12 14.19 -32.66
C ALA A 187 -19.47 13.46 -32.69
N PRO A 188 -20.10 13.27 -33.87
CA PRO A 188 -21.30 12.48 -34.01
C PRO A 188 -21.03 11.01 -33.64
N SER A 189 -21.89 10.43 -32.80
CA SER A 189 -21.87 9.00 -32.51
C SER A 189 -22.16 8.23 -33.80
N THR A 190 -21.11 7.61 -34.37
CA THR A 190 -21.29 6.69 -35.48
C THR A 190 -21.53 5.29 -34.93
N SER A 191 -22.69 4.79 -35.33
CA SER A 191 -23.29 3.49 -35.07
C SER A 191 -22.34 2.29 -35.27
N GLN A 192 -22.54 1.27 -34.43
CA GLN A 192 -21.98 -0.08 -34.57
C GLN A 192 -22.19 -0.69 -35.96
N PRO A 193 -21.31 -1.61 -36.35
CA PRO A 193 -21.77 -2.87 -36.95
C PRO A 193 -21.19 -4.12 -36.29
N THR A 194 -22.06 -5.12 -36.18
CA THR A 194 -21.84 -6.56 -35.97
C THR A 194 -20.94 -7.19 -37.03
N GLU A 195 -20.04 -8.09 -36.64
CA GLU A 195 -19.94 -9.49 -37.10
C GLU A 195 -18.70 -10.19 -36.52
N ALA A 196 -18.85 -11.48 -36.26
CA ALA A 196 -17.85 -12.36 -35.68
C ALA A 196 -16.87 -12.86 -36.74
N GLU A 197 -15.57 -12.93 -36.41
CA GLU A 197 -14.71 -14.03 -36.85
C GLU A 197 -13.42 -14.13 -36.01
N THR A 198 -13.20 -15.37 -35.57
CA THR A 198 -12.04 -16.01 -34.95
C THR A 198 -10.66 -15.35 -35.12
N ALA A 199 -10.05 -14.95 -33.99
CA ALA A 199 -8.61 -14.98 -33.78
C ALA A 199 -8.34 -15.14 -32.27
N GLU A 200 -7.50 -16.11 -31.90
CA GLU A 200 -6.98 -16.28 -30.54
C GLU A 200 -6.29 -14.99 -30.08
N SER A 201 -6.95 -14.23 -29.20
CA SER A 201 -6.38 -13.04 -28.58
C SER A 201 -5.97 -13.35 -27.14
N VAL A 202 -4.68 -13.22 -26.85
CA VAL A 202 -4.21 -12.88 -25.50
C VAL A 202 -4.99 -11.63 -25.06
N PRO A 203 -5.65 -11.61 -23.89
CA PRO A 203 -6.47 -10.47 -23.50
C PRO A 203 -5.57 -9.23 -23.33
N PRO A 204 -5.99 -8.05 -23.83
CA PRO A 204 -5.31 -6.80 -23.56
C PRO A 204 -5.42 -6.47 -22.05
N PRO A 205 -4.45 -5.72 -21.47
CA PRO A 205 -4.54 -5.33 -20.07
C PRO A 205 -5.79 -4.47 -19.87
N THR A 206 -6.64 -4.91 -18.95
CA THR A 206 -7.92 -4.29 -18.60
C THR A 206 -7.72 -2.88 -18.06
N VAL A 207 -8.51 -1.94 -18.55
CA VAL A 207 -8.82 -0.66 -17.89
C VAL A 207 -9.12 -0.98 -16.41
N GLU A 208 -8.39 -0.38 -15.47
CA GLU A 208 -8.64 -0.58 -14.03
C GLU A 208 -9.96 0.12 -13.69
N HIS A 209 -11.07 -0.58 -13.91
CA HIS A 209 -12.34 -0.24 -13.30
C HIS A 209 -12.10 -0.13 -11.78
N ALA A 210 -12.63 0.92 -11.15
CA ALA A 210 -12.61 1.04 -9.70
C ALA A 210 -13.06 -0.29 -9.08
N ARG A 211 -12.27 -0.82 -8.12
CA ARG A 211 -12.50 -2.16 -7.61
C ARG A 211 -13.85 -2.20 -6.91
N ARG A 212 -14.77 -3.05 -7.39
CA ARG A 212 -16.11 -3.19 -6.81
C ARG A 212 -16.09 -4.16 -5.65
N LEU A 213 -16.23 -3.63 -4.44
CA LEU A 213 -16.30 -4.41 -3.21
C LEU A 213 -17.71 -4.41 -2.66
N VAL A 214 -18.16 -5.59 -2.24
CA VAL A 214 -19.35 -5.69 -1.40
C VAL A 214 -18.92 -6.00 0.01
N ILE A 215 -19.31 -5.16 0.96
CA ILE A 215 -19.14 -5.41 2.38
C ILE A 215 -20.48 -5.81 2.95
N VAL A 216 -20.52 -6.92 3.66
CA VAL A 216 -21.71 -7.44 4.33
C VAL A 216 -21.41 -7.48 5.82
N GLY A 217 -22.23 -6.84 6.64
CA GLY A 217 -21.97 -6.93 8.07
C GLY A 217 -22.77 -5.98 8.92
N ASP A 218 -22.51 -6.06 10.21
CA ASP A 218 -23.21 -5.28 11.21
C ASP A 218 -22.57 -3.89 11.35
N VAL A 219 -23.38 -2.84 11.25
CA VAL A 219 -22.96 -1.46 11.51
C VAL A 219 -23.25 -1.11 12.96
N LEU A 220 -22.30 -0.41 13.58
CA LEU A 220 -22.44 0.13 14.93
C LEU A 220 -21.97 1.59 14.98
N ALA A 221 -22.46 2.36 15.94
CA ALA A 221 -22.07 3.73 16.18
C ALA A 221 -20.98 3.78 17.25
N ASP A 222 -19.78 4.22 16.89
CA ASP A 222 -18.76 4.55 17.87
C ASP A 222 -18.94 6.01 18.31
N CYS A 223 -19.02 6.25 19.62
CA CYS A 223 -19.20 7.59 20.19
C CYS A 223 -18.12 7.91 21.23
N ASP A 224 -17.21 8.82 20.90
CA ASP A 224 -16.21 9.33 21.84
C ASP A 224 -16.82 10.50 22.65
N TRP A 225 -16.96 10.30 23.96
CA TRP A 225 -17.33 11.35 24.93
C TRP A 225 -16.07 11.96 25.52
N CYS A 226 -15.59 13.04 24.90
CA CYS A 226 -14.36 13.72 25.28
C CYS A 226 -14.65 14.87 26.25
N GLY A 227 -14.11 14.80 27.46
CA GLY A 227 -14.28 15.84 28.49
C GLY A 227 -13.08 15.96 29.43
N GLU A 228 -13.27 16.68 30.52
CA GLU A 228 -12.26 16.89 31.55
C GLU A 228 -12.65 16.22 32.87
N VAL A 229 -11.67 15.64 33.56
CA VAL A 229 -11.80 15.17 34.94
C VAL A 229 -11.05 16.15 35.84
N THR A 230 -11.80 16.97 36.57
CA THR A 230 -11.24 17.99 37.49
C THR A 230 -11.50 17.67 38.96
N ARG A 231 -12.42 16.74 39.24
CA ARG A 231 -12.80 16.34 40.61
C ARG A 231 -13.28 14.89 40.66
N VAL A 232 -13.31 14.35 41.88
CA VAL A 232 -13.96 13.09 42.23
C VAL A 232 -15.37 13.39 42.75
N SER A 233 -16.31 12.46 42.57
CA SER A 233 -17.69 12.59 43.05
C SER A 233 -17.73 12.58 44.59
N PRO A 234 -18.58 13.42 45.23
CA PRO A 234 -18.80 13.35 46.68
C PRO A 234 -19.68 12.15 47.08
N GLU A 235 -20.38 11.52 46.14
CA GLU A 235 -21.32 10.41 46.39
C GLU A 235 -20.64 9.03 46.31
N ALA A 236 -19.55 8.92 45.56
CA ALA A 236 -18.78 7.70 45.38
C ALA A 236 -17.34 8.03 44.94
N PRO A 237 -16.34 7.17 45.19
CA PRO A 237 -14.94 7.40 44.81
C PRO A 237 -14.71 7.21 43.31
N VAL A 238 -15.46 7.94 42.48
CA VAL A 238 -15.39 7.87 41.01
C VAL A 238 -15.11 9.25 40.40
N PRO A 239 -14.35 9.33 39.29
CA PRO A 239 -14.12 10.57 38.55
C PRO A 239 -15.42 11.19 38.02
N VAL A 240 -15.50 12.53 37.97
CA VAL A 240 -16.60 13.24 37.29
C VAL A 240 -16.09 13.82 35.98
N LEU A 241 -16.61 13.30 34.86
CA LEU A 241 -16.35 13.83 33.53
C LEU A 241 -17.25 15.05 33.24
N SER A 242 -16.65 16.22 33.02
CA SER A 242 -17.35 17.49 32.77
C SER A 242 -17.02 18.05 31.38
N ALA A 243 -17.79 19.03 30.90
CA ALA A 243 -17.61 19.67 29.59
C ALA A 243 -17.52 18.66 28.42
N VAL A 244 -18.43 17.69 28.40
CA VAL A 244 -18.41 16.57 27.46
C VAL A 244 -18.80 17.04 26.05
N SER A 245 -17.87 16.84 25.11
CA SER A 245 -18.14 16.85 23.67
C SER A 245 -18.34 15.41 23.18
N ARG A 246 -19.20 15.21 22.17
CA ARG A 246 -19.50 13.90 21.59
C ARG A 246 -19.03 13.86 20.15
N GLN A 247 -18.21 12.88 19.80
CA GLN A 247 -17.77 12.64 18.43
C GLN A 247 -18.28 11.28 17.98
N TRP A 248 -19.04 11.25 16.89
CA TRP A 248 -19.62 10.04 16.32
C TRP A 248 -18.77 9.55 15.15
N ARG A 249 -18.66 8.23 15.00
CA ARG A 249 -17.99 7.59 13.88
C ARG A 249 -18.70 6.28 13.53
N PRO A 250 -18.74 5.89 12.25
CA PRO A 250 -19.14 4.54 11.88
C PRO A 250 -18.13 3.53 12.43
N GLY A 251 -18.65 2.49 13.07
CA GLY A 251 -17.91 1.33 13.54
C GLY A 251 -18.32 0.07 12.78
N GLY A 252 -17.56 -1.00 13.03
CA GLY A 252 -17.81 -2.30 12.43
C GLY A 252 -17.79 -2.31 10.91
N ALA A 253 -18.79 -2.95 10.29
CA ALA A 253 -18.89 -3.01 8.83
C ALA A 253 -18.95 -1.62 8.17
N GLY A 254 -19.44 -0.60 8.90
CA GLY A 254 -19.45 0.79 8.43
C GLY A 254 -18.04 1.39 8.36
N LEU A 255 -17.19 1.11 9.36
CA LEU A 255 -15.78 1.51 9.33
C LEU A 255 -15.04 0.80 8.19
N ALA A 256 -15.25 -0.52 8.04
CA ALA A 256 -14.66 -1.29 6.95
C ALA A 256 -15.03 -0.71 5.57
N ALA A 257 -16.28 -0.26 5.38
CA ALA A 257 -16.73 0.37 4.14
C ALA A 257 -16.05 1.70 3.85
N ILE A 258 -15.91 2.57 4.86
CA ILE A 258 -15.19 3.84 4.71
C ILE A 258 -13.72 3.59 4.38
N LEU A 259 -13.06 2.64 5.06
CA LEU A 259 -11.67 2.30 4.80
C LEU A 259 -11.47 1.78 3.37
N ALA A 260 -12.40 0.96 2.88
CA ALA A 260 -12.38 0.45 1.51
C ALA A 260 -12.60 1.57 0.47
N ALA A 261 -13.53 2.50 0.73
CA ALA A 261 -13.76 3.64 -0.15
C ALA A 261 -12.55 4.58 -0.21
N HIS A 262 -11.90 4.83 0.93
CA HIS A 262 -10.66 5.63 1.00
C HIS A 262 -9.48 4.97 0.26
N ASP A 263 -9.47 3.64 0.16
CA ASP A 263 -8.51 2.90 -0.67
C ASP A 263 -8.85 2.98 -2.18
N GLY A 264 -9.85 3.76 -2.58
CA GLY A 264 -10.26 4.00 -3.96
C GLY A 264 -11.20 2.94 -4.54
N CYS A 265 -11.84 2.13 -3.69
CA CYS A 265 -12.79 1.10 -4.14
C CYS A 265 -14.21 1.68 -4.30
N GLU A 266 -14.96 1.15 -5.26
CA GLU A 266 -16.41 1.34 -5.33
C GLU A 266 -17.07 0.37 -4.36
N VAL A 267 -17.66 0.88 -3.27
CA VAL A 267 -18.13 0.05 -2.16
C VAL A 267 -19.65 0.03 -2.08
N THR A 268 -20.21 -1.17 -2.07
CA THR A 268 -21.60 -1.40 -1.64
C THR A 268 -21.60 -2.06 -0.26
N LEU A 269 -22.21 -1.41 0.72
CA LEU A 269 -22.40 -1.94 2.07
C LEU A 269 -23.82 -2.51 2.23
N VAL A 270 -23.92 -3.82 2.46
CA VAL A 270 -25.17 -4.51 2.81
C VAL A 270 -25.21 -4.68 4.33
N THR A 271 -26.14 -4.00 4.98
CA THR A 271 -26.20 -3.90 6.45
C THR A 271 -27.65 -3.72 6.91
N ALA A 272 -27.88 -3.67 8.22
CA ALA A 272 -29.14 -3.23 8.79
C ALA A 272 -28.87 -2.11 9.79
N ILE A 273 -29.52 -0.95 9.62
CA ILE A 273 -29.30 0.23 10.47
C ILE A 273 -30.64 0.68 11.07
N GLY A 274 -30.64 1.01 12.37
CA GLY A 274 -31.83 1.49 13.06
C GLY A 274 -32.28 2.86 12.52
N ALA A 275 -33.59 3.09 12.48
CA ALA A 275 -34.17 4.37 12.08
C ALA A 275 -34.15 5.39 13.24
N ASP A 276 -32.96 5.63 13.80
CA ASP A 276 -32.71 6.50 14.94
C ASP A 276 -31.58 7.51 14.67
N GLU A 277 -31.36 8.42 15.61
CA GLU A 277 -30.36 9.49 15.47
C GLU A 277 -28.93 8.97 15.22
N PRO A 278 -28.41 7.94 15.93
CA PRO A 278 -27.12 7.34 15.59
C PRO A 278 -27.10 6.73 14.19
N GLY A 279 -28.15 6.00 13.79
CA GLY A 279 -28.24 5.38 12.48
C GLY A 279 -28.23 6.39 11.33
N LEU A 280 -29.00 7.48 11.46
CA LEU A 280 -29.03 8.57 10.48
C LEU A 280 -27.67 9.27 10.34
N ARG A 281 -26.92 9.44 11.43
CA ARG A 281 -25.57 10.01 11.39
C ARG A 281 -24.60 9.11 10.63
N ILE A 282 -24.61 7.81 10.92
CA ILE A 282 -23.75 6.85 10.21
C ILE A 282 -24.09 6.81 8.72
N LEU A 283 -25.37 6.81 8.36
CA LEU A 283 -25.80 6.86 6.96
C LEU A 283 -25.28 8.13 6.25
N SER A 284 -25.27 9.28 6.93
CA SER A 284 -24.67 10.51 6.41
C SER A 284 -23.17 10.34 6.16
N ASP A 285 -22.42 9.84 7.16
CA ASP A 285 -20.97 9.65 7.06
C ASP A 285 -20.60 8.65 5.94
N LEU A 286 -21.37 7.57 5.79
CA LEU A 286 -21.20 6.59 4.71
C LEU A 286 -21.46 7.21 3.34
N THR A 287 -22.50 8.03 3.21
CA THR A 287 -22.85 8.72 1.96
C THR A 287 -21.77 9.72 1.57
N GLU A 288 -21.25 10.50 2.53
CA GLU A 288 -20.15 11.44 2.31
C GLU A 288 -18.86 10.73 1.88
N ALA A 289 -18.60 9.53 2.39
CA ALA A 289 -17.48 8.68 1.97
C ALA A 289 -17.69 8.00 0.61
N GLY A 290 -18.84 8.18 -0.06
CA GLY A 290 -19.16 7.56 -1.34
C GLY A 290 -19.56 6.08 -1.27
N VAL A 291 -19.97 5.59 -0.09
CA VAL A 291 -20.43 4.21 0.09
C VAL A 291 -21.90 4.09 -0.29
N SER A 292 -22.22 3.15 -1.18
CA SER A 292 -23.61 2.80 -1.50
C SER A 292 -24.17 1.84 -0.45
N VAL A 293 -25.22 2.24 0.28
CA VAL A 293 -25.80 1.42 1.35
C VAL A 293 -27.07 0.71 0.85
N ILE A 294 -27.13 -0.61 1.05
CA ILE A 294 -28.35 -1.41 0.91
C ILE A 294 -28.78 -1.85 2.31
N ASP A 295 -29.82 -1.21 2.82
CA ASP A 295 -30.39 -1.49 4.14
C ASP A 295 -31.33 -2.70 4.09
N LEU A 296 -31.06 -3.71 4.92
CA LEU A 296 -31.89 -4.90 5.12
C LEU A 296 -33.09 -4.61 6.04
N GLY A 297 -33.05 -3.51 6.79
CA GLY A 297 -34.05 -3.13 7.78
C GLY A 297 -33.91 -3.91 9.09
N ILE A 298 -34.09 -3.21 10.20
CA ILE A 298 -34.05 -3.75 11.56
C ILE A 298 -35.05 -3.02 12.45
N GLU A 299 -35.79 -3.78 13.28
CA GLU A 299 -36.71 -3.23 14.29
C GLU A 299 -36.03 -3.12 15.67
N ALA A 300 -34.82 -2.57 15.69
CA ALA A 300 -34.07 -2.28 16.92
C ALA A 300 -33.26 -0.99 16.78
N PRO A 301 -32.87 -0.36 17.90
CA PRO A 301 -31.96 0.78 17.88
C PRO A 301 -30.61 0.41 17.26
N THR A 302 -29.95 1.39 16.65
CA THR A 302 -28.59 1.24 16.15
C THR A 302 -27.64 0.96 17.32
N PRO A 303 -26.86 -0.13 17.31
CA PRO A 303 -25.92 -0.45 18.40
C PRO A 303 -24.91 0.68 18.63
N VAL A 304 -24.69 1.10 19.88
CA VAL A 304 -23.76 2.19 20.21
C VAL A 304 -22.65 1.73 21.16
N LYS A 305 -21.39 1.99 20.80
CA LYS A 305 -20.24 1.84 21.70
C LYS A 305 -19.73 3.20 22.10
N ILE A 306 -19.89 3.55 23.38
CA ILE A 306 -19.49 4.84 23.93
C ILE A 306 -18.13 4.71 24.61
N ARG A 307 -17.18 5.54 24.23
CA ARG A 307 -15.86 5.66 24.87
C ARG A 307 -15.78 6.99 25.61
N MET A 308 -15.77 6.95 26.94
CA MET A 308 -15.62 8.14 27.77
C MET A 308 -14.14 8.44 27.97
N ARG A 309 -13.68 9.62 27.52
CA ARG A 309 -12.25 9.96 27.44
C ARG A 309 -11.94 11.28 28.14
N ALA A 310 -10.80 11.34 28.81
CA ALA A 310 -10.23 12.57 29.37
C ALA A 310 -8.72 12.64 29.14
N ARG A 311 -8.22 13.80 28.69
CA ARG A 311 -6.78 14.03 28.39
C ARG A 311 -6.17 12.91 27.51
N GLY A 312 -6.92 12.44 26.52
CA GLY A 312 -6.48 11.40 25.58
C GLY A 312 -6.56 9.95 26.10
N GLN A 313 -6.90 9.75 27.38
CA GLN A 313 -7.07 8.42 27.97
C GLN A 313 -8.54 8.01 28.01
N THR A 314 -8.83 6.75 27.68
CA THR A 314 -10.16 6.15 27.86
C THR A 314 -10.36 5.76 29.31
N LEU A 315 -11.44 6.25 29.92
CA LEU A 315 -11.81 6.00 31.31
C LEU A 315 -12.78 4.82 31.43
N VAL A 316 -13.81 4.82 30.58
CA VAL A 316 -14.90 3.85 30.58
C VAL A 316 -15.32 3.58 29.14
N MET A 317 -15.62 2.33 28.84
CA MET A 317 -16.35 1.95 27.63
C MET A 317 -17.72 1.42 28.03
N VAL A 318 -18.76 1.93 27.39
CA VAL A 318 -20.15 1.48 27.55
C VAL A 318 -20.57 0.84 26.24
N ASP A 319 -20.96 -0.43 26.30
CA ASP A 319 -21.65 -1.10 25.20
C ASP A 319 -23.15 -0.93 25.43
N ASP A 320 -23.75 0.04 24.75
CA ASP A 320 -25.18 0.34 24.79
C ASP A 320 -25.84 -0.28 23.56
N SER A 321 -25.86 -1.61 23.57
CA SER A 321 -26.38 -2.40 22.46
C SER A 321 -27.27 -3.52 22.96
N ASP A 322 -28.48 -3.57 22.42
CA ASP A 322 -29.40 -4.69 22.65
C ASP A 322 -28.88 -5.99 22.03
N PRO A 323 -29.31 -7.17 22.53
CA PRO A 323 -29.03 -8.45 21.91
C PRO A 323 -29.38 -8.46 20.41
N ALA A 324 -28.69 -9.29 19.64
CA ALA A 324 -28.96 -9.44 18.20
C ALA A 324 -30.43 -9.74 17.92
N VAL A 325 -31.03 -8.97 17.00
CA VAL A 325 -32.39 -9.20 16.52
C VAL A 325 -32.37 -9.62 15.05
N PRO A 326 -33.40 -10.35 14.57
CA PRO A 326 -33.50 -10.68 13.15
C PRO A 326 -33.57 -9.42 12.29
N VAL A 327 -32.76 -9.39 11.24
CA VAL A 327 -32.83 -8.36 10.18
C VAL A 327 -33.81 -8.79 9.08
N GLY A 328 -34.25 -7.84 8.26
CA GLY A 328 -35.17 -8.10 7.16
C GLY A 328 -34.59 -8.98 6.04
N ASP A 329 -35.44 -9.32 5.08
CA ASP A 329 -35.01 -10.08 3.90
C ASP A 329 -34.17 -9.22 2.95
N PRO A 330 -33.09 -9.77 2.33
CA PRO A 330 -32.29 -9.03 1.38
C PRO A 330 -33.13 -8.64 0.17
N PRO A 331 -33.19 -7.33 -0.17
CA PRO A 331 -33.90 -6.89 -1.35
C PRO A 331 -33.12 -7.29 -2.64
N PRO A 332 -33.75 -7.29 -3.82
CA PRO A 332 -33.15 -7.78 -5.06
C PRO A 332 -31.80 -7.13 -5.41
N GLU A 333 -31.58 -5.89 -5.00
CA GLU A 333 -30.36 -5.10 -5.18
C GLU A 333 -29.13 -5.79 -4.58
N VAL A 334 -29.31 -6.54 -3.47
CA VAL A 334 -28.21 -7.31 -2.85
C VAL A 334 -27.68 -8.37 -3.81
N ALA A 335 -28.57 -9.07 -4.52
CA ALA A 335 -28.15 -10.08 -5.48
C ALA A 335 -27.41 -9.45 -6.66
N HIS A 336 -27.87 -8.30 -7.16
CA HIS A 336 -27.18 -7.55 -8.22
C HIS A 336 -25.78 -7.09 -7.77
N ALA A 337 -25.67 -6.49 -6.59
CA ALA A 337 -24.38 -6.06 -6.04
C ALA A 337 -23.39 -7.23 -5.92
N LEU A 338 -23.84 -8.38 -5.41
CA LEU A 338 -22.98 -9.58 -5.29
C LEU A 338 -22.58 -10.17 -6.66
N VAL A 339 -23.42 -10.04 -7.69
CA VAL A 339 -23.07 -10.45 -9.06
C VAL A 339 -22.00 -9.55 -9.67
N GLU A 340 -21.98 -8.26 -9.36
CA GLU A 340 -20.98 -7.33 -9.87
C GLU A 340 -19.71 -7.25 -9.01
N ALA A 341 -19.76 -7.75 -7.77
CA ALA A 341 -18.64 -7.76 -6.85
C ALA A 341 -17.41 -8.44 -7.45
N GLN A 342 -16.24 -7.85 -7.25
CA GLN A 342 -14.94 -8.46 -7.51
C GLN A 342 -14.37 -9.15 -6.27
N GLY A 343 -14.89 -8.83 -5.08
CA GLY A 343 -14.65 -9.54 -3.84
C GLY A 343 -15.61 -9.10 -2.74
N VAL A 344 -15.74 -9.92 -1.70
CA VAL A 344 -16.69 -9.70 -0.61
C VAL A 344 -15.97 -9.75 0.74
N LEU A 345 -16.24 -8.77 1.60
CA LEU A 345 -15.85 -8.79 3.01
C LEU A 345 -17.10 -9.04 3.85
N VAL A 346 -17.11 -10.09 4.66
CA VAL A 346 -18.11 -10.29 5.69
C VAL A 346 -17.54 -9.84 7.04
N ALA A 347 -17.97 -8.67 7.51
CA ALA A 347 -17.54 -8.07 8.78
C ALA A 347 -18.62 -8.35 9.84
N ASP A 348 -18.53 -9.51 10.47
CA ASP A 348 -19.52 -10.02 11.41
C ASP A 348 -19.23 -9.49 12.82
N TYR A 349 -20.20 -8.83 13.46
CA TYR A 349 -20.12 -8.41 14.87
C TYR A 349 -21.16 -9.12 15.74
N GLY A 350 -21.76 -10.19 15.22
CA GLY A 350 -22.76 -10.99 15.89
C GLY A 350 -24.05 -10.23 16.16
N ARG A 351 -24.48 -9.32 15.28
CA ARG A 351 -25.75 -8.57 15.41
C ARG A 351 -26.86 -9.01 14.45
N GLY A 352 -26.57 -9.95 13.54
CA GLY A 352 -27.59 -10.71 12.82
C GLY A 352 -27.53 -10.59 11.31
N VAL A 353 -26.79 -9.63 10.74
CA VAL A 353 -26.67 -9.47 9.28
C VAL A 353 -26.06 -10.73 8.65
N ALA A 354 -24.93 -11.19 9.16
CA ALA A 354 -24.27 -12.41 8.66
C ALA A 354 -25.10 -13.69 8.87
N ALA A 355 -26.07 -13.67 9.79
CA ALA A 355 -26.96 -14.79 10.12
C ALA A 355 -28.19 -14.87 9.21
N GLN A 356 -28.48 -13.84 8.40
CA GLN A 356 -29.68 -13.77 7.57
C GLN A 356 -29.71 -14.94 6.56
N PRO A 357 -30.74 -15.82 6.60
CA PRO A 357 -30.73 -17.09 5.85
C PRO A 357 -30.58 -16.96 4.32
N ARG A 358 -31.29 -16.02 3.69
CA ARG A 358 -31.21 -15.78 2.23
C ARG A 358 -29.88 -15.15 1.84
N LEU A 359 -29.37 -14.22 2.64
CA LEU A 359 -28.06 -13.62 2.41
C LEU A 359 -26.94 -14.67 2.44
N ARG A 360 -27.02 -15.62 3.37
CA ARG A 360 -26.06 -16.73 3.45
C ARG A 360 -26.06 -17.61 2.20
N VAL A 361 -27.22 -17.84 1.56
CA VAL A 361 -27.29 -18.55 0.28
C VAL A 361 -26.60 -17.76 -0.83
N LEU A 362 -26.80 -16.44 -0.87
CA LEU A 362 -26.13 -15.57 -1.85
C LEU A 362 -24.60 -15.55 -1.62
N LEU A 363 -24.15 -15.45 -0.36
CA LEU A 363 -22.73 -15.49 0.01
C LEU A 363 -22.06 -16.82 -0.37
N ALA A 364 -22.69 -17.95 -0.09
CA ALA A 364 -22.17 -19.26 -0.50
C ALA A 364 -22.09 -19.42 -2.03
N THR A 365 -22.96 -18.72 -2.78
CA THR A 365 -22.95 -18.72 -4.24
C THR A 365 -21.83 -17.85 -4.78
N VAL A 366 -21.68 -16.62 -4.27
CA VAL A 366 -20.66 -15.67 -4.75
C VAL A 366 -19.25 -16.13 -4.42
N ALA A 367 -19.05 -16.82 -3.29
CA ALA A 367 -17.76 -17.34 -2.85
C ALA A 367 -17.13 -18.36 -3.80
N ARG A 368 -17.91 -18.92 -4.74
CA ARG A 368 -17.39 -19.81 -5.79
C ARG A 368 -16.70 -19.07 -6.93
N ARG A 369 -16.89 -17.74 -7.02
CA ARG A 369 -16.43 -16.92 -8.15
C ARG A 369 -15.42 -15.86 -7.74
N VAL A 370 -15.55 -15.29 -6.55
CA VAL A 370 -14.72 -14.17 -6.09
C VAL A 370 -14.16 -14.44 -4.70
N PRO A 371 -13.01 -13.83 -4.33
CA PRO A 371 -12.48 -13.96 -2.99
C PRO A 371 -13.48 -13.43 -1.95
N VAL A 372 -13.69 -14.23 -0.90
CA VAL A 372 -14.49 -13.84 0.27
C VAL A 372 -13.61 -13.89 1.50
N VAL A 373 -13.42 -12.73 2.12
CA VAL A 373 -12.79 -12.57 3.43
C VAL A 373 -13.91 -12.54 4.46
N TRP A 374 -13.81 -13.36 5.50
CA TRP A 374 -14.78 -13.38 6.59
C TRP A 374 -14.08 -13.07 7.91
N ASP A 375 -14.46 -11.99 8.55
CA ASP A 375 -14.03 -11.63 9.91
C ASP A 375 -15.09 -12.14 10.90
N PRO A 376 -14.86 -13.27 11.61
CA PRO A 376 -15.90 -13.94 12.39
C PRO A 376 -15.99 -13.41 13.82
N HIS A 377 -17.20 -13.36 14.36
CA HIS A 377 -17.42 -13.01 15.76
C HIS A 377 -18.00 -14.20 16.56
N ARG A 378 -17.71 -14.26 17.87
CA ARG A 378 -18.12 -15.38 18.74
C ARG A 378 -19.63 -15.60 18.84
N HIS A 379 -20.42 -14.53 18.68
CA HIS A 379 -21.89 -14.60 18.66
C HIS A 379 -22.44 -14.64 17.23
N GLY A 380 -21.57 -14.61 16.23
CA GLY A 380 -21.90 -14.70 14.83
C GLY A 380 -22.11 -16.15 14.36
N PRO A 381 -22.73 -16.35 13.20
CA PRO A 381 -22.87 -17.68 12.61
C PRO A 381 -21.51 -18.19 12.11
N ALA A 382 -21.42 -19.51 11.89
CA ALA A 382 -20.30 -20.06 11.15
C ALA A 382 -20.21 -19.45 9.74
N PRO A 383 -18.99 -19.23 9.20
CA PRO A 383 -18.79 -18.82 7.81
C PRO A 383 -19.49 -19.77 6.82
N THR A 384 -19.89 -19.24 5.66
CA THR A 384 -20.50 -20.06 4.60
C THR A 384 -19.45 -20.86 3.83
N ASP A 385 -19.88 -21.93 3.16
CA ASP A 385 -19.00 -22.72 2.28
C ASP A 385 -18.36 -21.82 1.20
N GLY A 386 -17.10 -22.12 0.87
CA GLY A 386 -16.35 -21.43 -0.20
C GLY A 386 -15.59 -20.18 0.25
N VAL A 387 -15.69 -19.77 1.52
CA VAL A 387 -14.89 -18.66 2.07
C VAL A 387 -13.40 -18.88 1.84
N SER A 388 -12.75 -17.85 1.28
CA SER A 388 -11.34 -17.91 0.90
C SER A 388 -10.45 -17.84 2.14
N VAL A 389 -10.75 -16.91 3.04
CA VAL A 389 -9.97 -16.74 4.27
C VAL A 389 -10.83 -16.22 5.40
N ILE A 390 -10.64 -16.78 6.59
CA ILE A 390 -11.19 -16.26 7.84
C ILE A 390 -10.13 -15.48 8.60
N VAL A 391 -10.53 -14.41 9.31
CA VAL A 391 -9.59 -13.48 9.94
C VAL A 391 -9.92 -13.18 11.41
N PRO A 392 -10.05 -14.18 12.31
CA PRO A 392 -10.26 -13.89 13.73
C PRO A 392 -9.02 -13.23 14.36
N ASN A 393 -9.22 -12.44 15.41
CA ASN A 393 -8.12 -12.14 16.33
C ASN A 393 -7.83 -13.32 17.29
N ALA A 394 -6.70 -13.27 18.00
CA ALA A 394 -6.28 -14.37 18.89
C ALA A 394 -7.30 -14.69 20.00
N GLU A 395 -7.98 -13.67 20.55
CA GLU A 395 -9.03 -13.86 21.57
C GLU A 395 -10.29 -14.48 20.97
N GLU A 396 -10.70 -14.04 19.78
CA GLU A 396 -11.82 -14.64 19.04
C GLU A 396 -11.53 -16.08 18.65
N ALA A 397 -10.33 -16.37 18.16
CA ALA A 397 -9.92 -17.72 17.78
C ALA A 397 -9.98 -18.69 18.97
N ASP A 398 -9.61 -18.21 20.17
CA ASP A 398 -9.76 -18.97 21.41
C ASP A 398 -11.22 -19.25 21.74
N LEU A 399 -12.05 -18.21 21.76
CA LEU A 399 -13.48 -18.32 22.06
C LEU A 399 -14.25 -19.19 21.04
N LEU A 400 -13.83 -19.22 19.78
CA LEU A 400 -14.47 -19.98 18.70
C LEU A 400 -14.10 -21.48 18.68
N THR A 401 -12.95 -21.84 19.26
CA THR A 401 -12.44 -23.23 19.28
C THR A 401 -12.72 -23.95 20.59
N ALA A 402 -12.77 -23.24 21.71
CA ALA A 402 -12.92 -23.80 23.06
C ALA A 402 -11.87 -24.90 23.39
N GLU A 403 -10.65 -24.75 22.85
CA GLU A 403 -9.50 -25.63 23.12
C GLU A 403 -8.71 -25.16 24.36
N ASP A 404 -8.18 -26.10 25.16
CA ASP A 404 -7.34 -25.79 26.32
C ASP A 404 -5.98 -25.20 25.89
N GLY A 405 -5.68 -23.96 26.31
CA GLY A 405 -4.39 -23.30 26.09
C GLY A 405 -4.43 -21.80 26.40
N ALA A 406 -3.32 -21.18 26.81
CA ALA A 406 -3.30 -19.74 27.03
C ALA A 406 -3.53 -18.98 25.70
N ALA A 407 -4.40 -17.96 25.72
CA ALA A 407 -4.55 -17.04 24.59
C ALA A 407 -3.24 -16.29 24.33
N GLY A 408 -2.88 -16.09 23.06
CA GLY A 408 -1.71 -15.29 22.66
C GLY A 408 -0.38 -16.05 22.53
N ASP A 409 -0.33 -17.34 22.83
CA ASP A 409 0.81 -18.20 22.48
C ASP A 409 0.76 -18.59 20.98
N LEU A 410 1.90 -18.47 20.29
CA LEU A 410 1.99 -18.66 18.84
C LEU A 410 1.55 -20.07 18.41
N ASP A 411 2.00 -21.11 19.13
CA ASP A 411 1.65 -22.50 18.79
C ASP A 411 0.15 -22.74 19.01
N SER A 412 -0.40 -22.14 20.05
CA SER A 412 -1.84 -22.19 20.34
C SER A 412 -2.65 -21.47 19.26
N ASP A 413 -2.21 -20.30 18.79
CA ASP A 413 -2.85 -19.56 17.70
C ASP A 413 -2.79 -20.35 16.37
N VAL A 414 -1.67 -21.01 16.06
CA VAL A 414 -1.54 -21.90 14.89
C VAL A 414 -2.51 -23.08 14.97
N ARG A 415 -2.61 -23.76 16.13
CA ARG A 415 -3.54 -24.88 16.31
C ARG A 415 -4.99 -24.44 16.14
N ARG A 416 -5.39 -23.35 16.78
CA ARG A 416 -6.73 -22.77 16.68
C ARG A 416 -7.05 -22.38 15.23
N ALA A 417 -6.11 -21.73 14.54
CA ALA A 417 -6.28 -21.36 13.13
C ALA A 417 -6.55 -22.58 12.25
N ARG A 418 -5.78 -23.67 12.42
CA ARG A 418 -5.99 -24.93 11.66
C ARG A 418 -7.33 -25.58 12.01
N SER A 419 -7.69 -25.59 13.31
CA SER A 419 -8.96 -26.11 13.81
C SER A 419 -10.16 -25.40 13.17
N LEU A 420 -10.16 -24.06 13.17
CA LEU A 420 -11.22 -23.25 12.55
C LEU A 420 -11.28 -23.42 11.03
N ARG A 421 -10.13 -23.39 10.35
CA ARG A 421 -10.04 -23.59 8.90
C ARG A 421 -10.63 -24.93 8.48
N SER A 422 -10.30 -26.00 9.19
CA SER A 422 -10.80 -27.35 8.91
C SER A 422 -12.29 -27.46 9.24
N ARG A 423 -12.72 -26.96 10.41
CA ARG A 423 -14.12 -26.97 10.87
C ARG A 423 -15.05 -26.25 9.89
N TRP A 424 -14.62 -25.11 9.35
CA TRP A 424 -15.42 -24.28 8.44
C TRP A 424 -15.08 -24.46 6.97
N ARG A 425 -14.14 -25.37 6.64
CA ARG A 425 -13.74 -25.70 5.27
C ARG A 425 -13.32 -24.48 4.44
N CYS A 426 -12.64 -23.54 5.08
CA CYS A 426 -12.07 -22.37 4.43
C CYS A 426 -10.73 -22.73 3.79
N GLN A 427 -10.30 -22.01 2.75
CA GLN A 427 -9.01 -22.30 2.12
C GLN A 427 -7.85 -21.95 3.07
N TYR A 428 -7.94 -20.77 3.69
CA TYR A 428 -6.95 -20.25 4.63
C TYR A 428 -7.60 -19.74 5.92
N ALA A 429 -6.80 -19.66 6.98
CA ALA A 429 -7.15 -18.90 8.18
C ALA A 429 -5.98 -18.01 8.58
N VAL A 430 -6.29 -16.78 8.99
CA VAL A 430 -5.33 -15.81 9.49
C VAL A 430 -5.72 -15.38 10.89
N VAL A 431 -4.88 -15.65 11.87
CA VAL A 431 -5.09 -15.16 13.24
C VAL A 431 -4.29 -13.88 13.44
N THR A 432 -4.97 -12.77 13.72
CA THR A 432 -4.31 -11.49 14.04
C THR A 432 -3.93 -11.44 15.52
N ARG A 433 -2.73 -10.92 15.80
CA ARG A 433 -2.07 -10.94 17.13
C ARG A 433 -1.65 -9.54 17.58
N GLY A 434 -2.39 -8.51 17.17
CA GLY A 434 -2.11 -7.12 17.52
C GLY A 434 -0.67 -6.70 17.17
N ALA A 435 0.08 -6.23 18.16
CA ALA A 435 1.48 -5.80 18.00
C ALA A 435 2.45 -6.92 17.61
N ASP A 436 2.05 -8.19 17.75
CA ASP A 436 2.86 -9.34 17.32
C ASP A 436 2.58 -9.75 15.86
N GLY A 437 1.68 -9.04 15.17
CA GLY A 437 1.41 -9.21 13.73
C GLY A 437 0.30 -10.22 13.44
N ALA A 438 0.52 -11.18 12.55
CA ALA A 438 -0.47 -12.19 12.17
C ALA A 438 0.15 -13.55 11.84
N VAL A 439 -0.66 -14.60 11.88
CA VAL A 439 -0.27 -15.98 11.54
C VAL A 439 -1.22 -16.53 10.51
N LEU A 440 -0.69 -17.03 9.39
CA LEU A 440 -1.43 -17.65 8.30
C LEU A 440 -1.26 -19.16 8.33
N VAL A 441 -2.36 -19.89 8.14
CA VAL A 441 -2.35 -21.33 7.89
C VAL A 441 -3.09 -21.66 6.60
N GLY A 442 -2.43 -22.46 5.75
CA GLY A 442 -2.97 -23.10 4.55
C GLY A 442 -3.37 -24.55 4.84
N ALA A 443 -3.12 -25.49 3.92
CA ALA A 443 -3.42 -26.92 4.10
C ALA A 443 -2.83 -27.48 5.40
N ASP A 444 -3.41 -28.58 5.93
CA ASP A 444 -2.94 -29.14 7.22
C ASP A 444 -1.49 -29.61 7.16
N THR A 445 -1.01 -29.92 5.95
CA THR A 445 0.37 -30.26 5.63
C THR A 445 1.30 -29.05 5.49
N ASP A 446 0.76 -27.85 5.29
CA ASP A 446 1.55 -26.66 5.04
C ASP A 446 2.08 -26.08 6.36
N PRO A 447 3.32 -25.57 6.38
CA PRO A 447 3.85 -24.85 7.54
C PRO A 447 3.01 -23.59 7.79
N ALA A 448 2.88 -23.21 9.06
CA ALA A 448 2.31 -21.92 9.41
C ALA A 448 3.29 -20.80 9.05
N HIS A 449 2.77 -19.68 8.55
CA HIS A 449 3.57 -18.50 8.23
C HIS A 449 3.28 -17.38 9.23
N VAL A 450 4.33 -16.74 9.76
CA VAL A 450 4.22 -15.64 10.73
C VAL A 450 4.64 -14.33 10.09
N PHE A 451 3.82 -13.30 10.26
CA PHE A 451 4.00 -11.98 9.68
C PHE A 451 4.08 -10.95 10.81
N PRO A 452 5.27 -10.53 11.25
CA PRO A 452 5.42 -9.58 12.34
C PRO A 452 4.94 -8.18 11.93
N ALA A 453 4.37 -7.44 12.89
CA ALA A 453 4.05 -6.03 12.69
C ALA A 453 5.34 -5.21 12.51
N PRO A 454 5.39 -4.28 11.54
CA PRO A 454 6.60 -3.49 11.26
C PRO A 454 6.98 -2.54 12.39
N ARG A 455 6.04 -2.21 13.30
CA ARG A 455 6.26 -1.41 14.50
C ARG A 455 5.42 -1.95 15.65
N ARG A 456 6.03 -2.08 16.83
CA ARG A 456 5.32 -2.36 18.09
C ARG A 456 4.79 -1.04 18.67
N GLU A 457 3.77 -0.47 18.05
CA GLU A 457 3.16 0.75 18.57
C GLU A 457 2.13 0.44 19.65
N GLN A 458 2.20 1.17 20.77
CA GLN A 458 1.16 1.18 21.79
C GLN A 458 0.17 2.30 21.45
N GLY A 459 -0.97 1.91 20.88
CA GLY A 459 -2.03 2.82 20.42
C GLY A 459 -3.42 2.21 20.61
N ASP A 460 -4.45 3.00 20.31
CA ASP A 460 -5.82 2.48 20.22
C ASP A 460 -5.88 1.54 19.00
N THR A 461 -6.04 0.25 19.26
CA THR A 461 -6.11 -0.80 18.22
C THR A 461 -7.52 -0.93 17.63
N CYS A 462 -8.47 -0.11 18.08
CA CYS A 462 -9.82 -0.07 17.54
C CYS A 462 -9.79 0.17 16.01
N GLY A 463 -10.42 -0.72 15.26
CA GLY A 463 -10.48 -0.69 13.79
C GLY A 463 -9.26 -1.27 13.07
N ALA A 464 -8.23 -1.75 13.78
CA ALA A 464 -7.06 -2.37 13.15
C ALA A 464 -7.41 -3.69 12.43
N GLY A 465 -8.34 -4.46 12.99
CA GLY A 465 -8.89 -5.67 12.36
C GLY A 465 -9.63 -5.35 11.06
N ASP A 466 -10.51 -4.35 11.09
CA ASP A 466 -11.23 -3.87 9.89
C ASP A 466 -10.26 -3.44 8.79
N ARG A 467 -9.25 -2.64 9.15
CA ARG A 467 -8.20 -2.21 8.21
C ARG A 467 -7.47 -3.40 7.61
N PHE A 468 -7.12 -4.39 8.43
CA PHE A 468 -6.46 -5.61 8.01
C PHE A 468 -7.33 -6.38 7.00
N ALA A 469 -8.60 -6.63 7.34
CA ALA A 469 -9.52 -7.42 6.52
C ALA A 469 -9.81 -6.76 5.16
N VAL A 470 -10.05 -5.44 5.17
CA VAL A 470 -10.23 -4.64 3.94
C VAL A 470 -8.99 -4.71 3.06
N ARG A 471 -7.80 -4.51 3.65
CA ARG A 471 -6.56 -4.55 2.86
C ARG A 471 -6.31 -5.94 2.29
N LEU A 472 -6.53 -6.98 3.08
CA LEU A 472 -6.39 -8.37 2.65
C LEU A 472 -7.27 -8.65 1.42
N LEU A 473 -8.57 -8.28 1.48
CA LEU A 473 -9.48 -8.45 0.36
C LEU A 473 -8.99 -7.71 -0.89
N GLY A 474 -8.57 -6.45 -0.75
CA GLY A 474 -8.07 -5.63 -1.86
C GLY A 474 -6.85 -6.22 -2.55
N GLU A 475 -5.95 -6.88 -1.80
CA GLU A 475 -4.77 -7.57 -2.37
C GLU A 475 -5.13 -8.90 -3.03
N LEU A 476 -6.12 -9.64 -2.51
CA LEU A 476 -6.60 -10.88 -3.12
C LEU A 476 -7.27 -10.63 -4.47
N ILE A 477 -8.02 -9.54 -4.62
CA ILE A 477 -8.62 -9.13 -5.90
C ILE A 477 -7.54 -8.76 -6.92
N GLY A 478 -6.40 -8.23 -6.45
CA GLY A 478 -5.23 -7.97 -7.28
C GLY A 478 -4.44 -9.22 -7.69
N ASN A 479 -4.97 -10.43 -7.47
CA ASN A 479 -4.32 -11.73 -7.74
C ASN A 479 -2.94 -11.89 -7.09
N ARG A 480 -2.69 -11.26 -5.94
CA ARG A 480 -1.46 -11.49 -5.18
C ARG A 480 -1.51 -12.83 -4.45
N THR A 481 -0.34 -13.36 -4.15
CA THR A 481 -0.21 -14.54 -3.29
C THR A 481 -0.73 -14.22 -1.88
N MET A 482 -1.28 -15.24 -1.20
CA MET A 482 -1.84 -15.07 0.15
C MET A 482 -0.81 -14.52 1.14
N SER A 483 0.44 -14.95 1.07
CA SER A 483 1.52 -14.46 1.94
C SER A 483 1.81 -12.97 1.74
N THR A 484 1.91 -12.51 0.49
CA THR A 484 2.10 -11.07 0.19
C THR A 484 0.89 -10.25 0.60
N ALA A 485 -0.32 -10.78 0.40
CA ALA A 485 -1.56 -10.12 0.79
C ALA A 485 -1.63 -9.92 2.33
N VAL A 486 -1.32 -10.96 3.10
CA VAL A 486 -1.26 -10.91 4.57
C VAL A 486 -0.18 -9.95 5.05
N GLN A 487 1.04 -9.99 4.49
CA GLN A 487 2.11 -9.06 4.89
C GLN A 487 1.69 -7.60 4.70
N ARG A 488 1.06 -7.28 3.57
CA ARG A 488 0.58 -5.91 3.29
C ARG A 488 -0.59 -5.52 4.19
N ALA A 489 -1.47 -6.46 4.53
CA ALA A 489 -2.55 -6.23 5.49
C ALA A 489 -2.01 -5.95 6.90
N VAL A 490 -0.98 -6.68 7.36
CA VAL A 490 -0.30 -6.40 8.63
C VAL A 490 0.28 -5.00 8.64
N THR A 491 0.98 -4.60 7.57
CA THR A 491 1.55 -3.25 7.45
C THR A 491 0.47 -2.18 7.48
N ALA A 492 -0.61 -2.34 6.71
CA ALA A 492 -1.70 -1.38 6.66
C ALA A 492 -2.42 -1.22 8.01
N ALA A 493 -2.60 -2.30 8.76
CA ALA A 493 -3.16 -2.26 10.11
C ALA A 493 -2.23 -1.54 11.10
N ALA A 494 -0.91 -1.79 11.03
CA ALA A 494 0.08 -1.09 11.85
C ALA A 494 0.13 0.41 11.54
N ASP A 495 0.12 0.79 10.27
CA ASP A 495 0.10 2.19 9.84
C ASP A 495 -1.19 2.91 10.26
N TYR A 496 -2.32 2.21 10.26
CA TYR A 496 -3.59 2.74 10.74
C TYR A 496 -3.56 3.04 12.25
N VAL A 497 -3.01 2.14 13.06
CA VAL A 497 -2.83 2.37 14.51
C VAL A 497 -1.87 3.55 14.76
N ALA A 498 -0.80 3.67 13.96
CA ALA A 498 0.14 4.79 14.05
C ALA A 498 -0.49 6.14 13.66
N GLY A 499 -1.27 6.16 12.57
CA GLY A 499 -1.95 7.35 12.05
C GLY A 499 -3.01 7.93 13.00
N GLN A 500 -3.52 7.14 13.95
CA GLN A 500 -4.43 7.63 15.01
C GLN A 500 -3.73 8.50 16.07
N ARG A 501 -2.40 8.67 16.02
CA ARG A 501 -1.65 9.65 16.83
C ARG A 501 -0.95 10.68 15.96
N ALA A 502 -1.48 11.90 15.90
CA ALA A 502 -0.65 13.08 15.68
C ALA A 502 0.10 13.41 16.98
N THR A 503 1.27 12.79 17.23
CA THR A 503 2.38 13.35 18.04
C THR A 503 3.55 12.38 18.21
N ALA A 504 4.74 12.94 17.93
CA ALA A 504 6.12 12.47 18.03
C ALA A 504 6.49 11.34 19.02
N GLY A 505 7.45 10.53 18.58
CA GLY A 505 8.32 9.70 19.40
C GLY A 505 9.63 9.35 18.67
N ASN A 506 10.50 10.34 18.45
CA ASN A 506 11.89 10.06 18.06
C ASN A 506 12.60 9.44 19.28
N HIS A 507 12.97 8.16 19.21
CA HIS A 507 13.94 7.61 20.14
C HIS A 507 15.32 8.24 19.87
N PRO A 508 16.04 8.71 20.90
CA PRO A 508 17.38 9.22 20.71
C PRO A 508 18.34 8.08 20.35
N ARG A 509 19.16 8.32 19.31
CA ARG A 509 20.34 7.50 19.00
C ARG A 509 21.33 7.55 20.16
N PRO A 510 21.90 6.42 20.61
CA PRO A 510 23.20 6.45 21.27
C PRO A 510 24.28 6.74 20.22
N ASP A 511 25.10 7.76 20.46
CA ASP A 511 26.31 8.02 19.69
C ASP A 511 27.30 6.85 19.80
N GLY A 512 27.85 6.43 18.66
CA GLY A 512 29.07 5.64 18.57
C GLY A 512 28.90 4.22 17.98
N ALA A 513 29.64 3.95 16.91
CA ALA A 513 29.91 2.58 16.44
C ALA A 513 30.62 1.80 17.57
N GLY A 514 29.84 1.01 18.31
CA GLY A 514 30.33 0.23 19.45
C GLY A 514 30.68 -1.20 19.03
N ASP A 515 31.58 -1.82 19.79
CA ASP A 515 31.74 -3.28 19.84
C ASP A 515 30.36 -3.94 19.99
N GLY A 516 29.99 -4.83 19.07
CA GLY A 516 28.65 -5.46 19.05
C GLY A 516 28.28 -6.15 20.36
N PHE A 517 29.27 -6.64 21.11
CA PHE A 517 29.03 -7.19 22.45
C PHE A 517 28.60 -6.11 23.45
N ALA A 518 29.23 -4.94 23.41
CA ALA A 518 28.84 -3.82 24.28
C ALA A 518 27.44 -3.29 23.93
N VAL A 519 27.02 -3.34 22.66
CA VAL A 519 25.64 -3.03 22.26
C VAL A 519 24.66 -4.03 22.87
N ALA A 520 24.94 -5.33 22.73
CA ALA A 520 24.11 -6.40 23.29
C ALA A 520 23.99 -6.30 24.81
N ASP A 521 25.11 -6.11 25.52
CA ASP A 521 25.14 -6.01 26.98
C ASP A 521 24.30 -4.84 27.50
N ARG A 522 24.34 -3.68 26.81
CA ARG A 522 23.51 -2.52 27.16
C ARG A 522 22.02 -2.80 26.97
N VAL A 523 21.65 -3.44 25.86
CA VAL A 523 20.25 -3.77 25.55
C VAL A 523 19.72 -4.81 26.54
N HIS A 524 20.51 -5.83 26.86
CA HIS A 524 20.18 -6.81 27.90
C HIS A 524 20.01 -6.17 29.28
N ALA A 525 20.92 -5.28 29.68
CA ALA A 525 20.82 -4.58 30.96
C ALA A 525 19.59 -3.66 31.06
N ALA A 526 19.10 -3.15 29.92
CA ALA A 526 17.88 -2.36 29.83
C ALA A 526 16.60 -3.21 29.73
N GLY A 527 16.71 -4.55 29.70
CA GLY A 527 15.58 -5.46 29.49
C GLY A 527 15.05 -5.48 28.05
N GLY A 528 15.81 -4.95 27.10
CA GLY A 528 15.49 -4.96 25.68
C GLY A 528 15.89 -6.26 24.98
N ARG A 529 15.35 -6.43 23.77
CA ARG A 529 15.47 -7.62 22.94
C ARG A 529 16.60 -7.48 21.92
N VAL A 530 17.65 -8.27 22.06
CA VAL A 530 18.76 -8.34 21.09
C VAL A 530 18.40 -9.26 19.92
N VAL A 531 18.45 -8.75 18.70
CA VAL A 531 18.31 -9.53 17.46
C VAL A 531 19.66 -9.69 16.78
N ALA A 532 19.94 -10.89 16.29
CA ALA A 532 21.09 -11.16 15.46
C ALA A 532 20.67 -11.85 14.15
N THR A 533 21.43 -11.60 13.09
CA THR A 533 21.33 -12.30 11.81
C THR A 533 22.73 -12.47 11.24
N GLY A 534 22.93 -13.34 10.26
CA GLY A 534 24.27 -13.52 9.69
C GLY A 534 24.30 -14.16 8.34
N GLY A 535 25.43 -13.97 7.66
CA GLY A 535 25.67 -14.47 6.32
C GLY A 535 26.92 -13.87 5.68
N CYS A 536 27.18 -14.27 4.44
CA CYS A 536 28.36 -13.80 3.71
C CYS A 536 28.21 -12.36 3.20
N PHE A 537 26.99 -11.93 2.84
CA PHE A 537 26.71 -10.60 2.28
C PHE A 537 27.69 -10.17 1.18
N ASP A 538 28.02 -11.10 0.28
CA ASP A 538 29.13 -10.91 -0.67
C ASP A 538 28.84 -9.81 -1.69
N VAL A 539 27.67 -9.87 -2.34
CA VAL A 539 27.11 -8.76 -3.09
C VAL A 539 25.75 -8.44 -2.49
N LEU A 540 25.60 -7.23 -1.95
CA LEU A 540 24.34 -6.75 -1.41
C LEU A 540 23.33 -6.48 -2.53
N HIS A 541 22.07 -6.82 -2.28
CA HIS A 541 20.94 -6.55 -3.15
C HIS A 541 19.73 -6.29 -2.24
N ASP A 542 18.60 -5.86 -2.82
CA ASP A 542 17.42 -5.45 -2.05
C ASP A 542 16.89 -6.54 -1.11
N GLY A 543 17.10 -7.81 -1.44
CA GLY A 543 16.73 -8.92 -0.56
C GLY A 543 17.47 -8.93 0.78
N HIS A 544 18.76 -8.58 0.80
CA HIS A 544 19.49 -8.41 2.06
C HIS A 544 18.96 -7.22 2.86
N ARG A 545 18.57 -6.11 2.20
CA ARG A 545 17.96 -4.96 2.87
C ARG A 545 16.65 -5.36 3.55
N GLN A 546 15.75 -6.05 2.84
CA GLN A 546 14.48 -6.51 3.41
C GLN A 546 14.66 -7.51 4.57
N LEU A 547 15.61 -8.45 4.47
CA LEU A 547 15.94 -9.37 5.56
C LEU A 547 16.44 -8.63 6.81
N LEU A 548 17.34 -7.66 6.63
CA LEU A 548 17.90 -6.87 7.73
C LEU A 548 16.84 -5.94 8.35
N GLU A 549 15.98 -5.30 7.54
CA GLU A 549 14.84 -4.51 8.03
C GLU A 549 13.86 -5.37 8.84
N ALA A 550 13.51 -6.55 8.32
CA ALA A 550 12.66 -7.51 9.03
C ALA A 550 13.30 -7.98 10.33
N ALA A 551 14.61 -8.27 10.34
CA ALA A 551 15.34 -8.64 11.55
C ALA A 551 15.36 -7.51 12.57
N ARG A 552 15.63 -6.27 12.17
CA ARG A 552 15.64 -5.13 13.10
C ARG A 552 14.28 -4.92 13.77
N ALA A 553 13.17 -5.17 13.06
CA ALA A 553 11.83 -5.03 13.59
C ALA A 553 11.50 -6.03 14.72
N MET A 554 12.28 -7.11 14.88
CA MET A 554 12.03 -8.16 15.87
C MET A 554 12.58 -7.85 17.27
N GLY A 555 13.29 -6.73 17.46
CA GLY A 555 13.81 -6.32 18.77
C GLY A 555 14.35 -4.90 18.82
N ASP A 556 15.13 -4.60 19.85
CA ASP A 556 15.60 -3.26 20.21
C ASP A 556 16.98 -2.93 19.61
N CYS A 557 17.74 -3.95 19.19
CA CYS A 557 18.92 -3.78 18.37
C CYS A 557 19.09 -4.92 17.36
N LEU A 558 19.81 -4.64 16.28
CA LEU A 558 20.24 -5.60 15.27
C LEU A 558 21.75 -5.69 15.20
N ILE A 559 22.28 -6.89 15.42
CA ILE A 559 23.71 -7.21 15.32
C ILE A 559 23.91 -8.20 14.17
N VAL A 560 24.68 -7.81 13.16
CA VAL A 560 24.93 -8.63 11.97
C VAL A 560 26.24 -9.41 12.14
N LEU A 561 26.17 -10.73 12.06
CA LEU A 561 27.30 -11.64 12.09
C LEU A 561 27.79 -11.89 10.66
N LEU A 562 28.91 -11.30 10.30
CA LEU A 562 29.48 -11.30 8.95
C LEU A 562 30.60 -12.35 8.84
N ASN A 563 30.50 -13.26 7.86
CA ASN A 563 31.61 -14.16 7.54
C ASN A 563 32.84 -13.36 7.04
N SER A 564 34.03 -13.67 7.56
CA SER A 564 35.30 -13.10 7.08
C SER A 564 35.64 -13.53 5.66
N ASP A 565 36.67 -12.93 5.08
CA ASP A 565 37.15 -13.32 3.74
C ASP A 565 37.64 -14.78 3.73
N ALA A 566 38.28 -15.25 4.81
CA ALA A 566 38.69 -16.63 4.97
C ALA A 566 37.49 -17.58 5.09
N SER A 567 36.48 -17.23 5.89
CA SER A 567 35.26 -18.01 6.07
C SER A 567 34.49 -18.15 4.75
N VAL A 568 34.33 -17.06 3.98
CA VAL A 568 33.65 -17.10 2.68
C VAL A 568 34.44 -17.92 1.64
N ALA A 569 35.77 -17.82 1.64
CA ALA A 569 36.62 -18.62 0.74
C ALA A 569 36.50 -20.13 1.04
N ASN A 570 36.41 -20.52 2.31
CA ASN A 570 36.21 -21.91 2.70
C ASN A 570 34.82 -22.43 2.30
N LEU A 571 33.77 -21.61 2.46
CA LEU A 571 32.39 -22.00 2.17
C LEU A 571 32.05 -22.00 0.68
N LYS A 572 32.60 -21.05 -0.10
CA LYS A 572 32.20 -20.79 -1.50
C LYS A 572 33.33 -20.96 -2.52
N GLY A 573 34.53 -21.32 -2.08
CA GLY A 573 35.70 -21.55 -2.91
C GLY A 573 36.66 -20.35 -2.98
N PRO A 574 37.89 -20.55 -3.50
CA PRO A 574 39.01 -19.61 -3.38
C PRO A 574 38.83 -18.30 -4.15
N ASN A 575 37.86 -18.22 -5.06
CA ASN A 575 37.54 -17.02 -5.84
C ASN A 575 36.46 -16.14 -5.16
N ARG A 576 36.09 -16.44 -3.92
CA ARG A 576 35.10 -15.71 -3.11
C ARG A 576 35.72 -15.32 -1.76
N PRO A 577 35.35 -14.19 -1.15
CA PRO A 577 34.34 -13.23 -1.58
C PRO A 577 34.82 -12.30 -2.71
N LEU A 578 33.88 -11.71 -3.44
CA LEU A 578 34.16 -10.66 -4.44
C LEU A 578 34.42 -9.31 -3.78
N VAL A 579 33.70 -9.03 -2.68
CA VAL A 579 33.85 -7.79 -1.91
C VAL A 579 34.58 -8.09 -0.61
N PRO A 580 35.74 -7.45 -0.33
CA PRO A 580 36.49 -7.67 0.91
C PRO A 580 35.68 -7.37 2.17
N GLN A 581 35.94 -8.10 3.26
CA GLN A 581 35.14 -8.03 4.50
C GLN A 581 35.02 -6.62 5.08
N ALA A 582 36.07 -5.80 4.97
CA ALA A 582 36.06 -4.42 5.46
C ALA A 582 35.02 -3.56 4.72
N GLN A 583 34.86 -3.77 3.42
CA GLN A 583 33.86 -3.05 2.61
C GLN A 583 32.46 -3.58 2.89
N ARG A 584 32.27 -4.90 2.99
CA ARG A 584 30.98 -5.51 3.36
C ARG A 584 30.50 -5.01 4.74
N ALA A 585 31.38 -4.98 5.73
CA ALA A 585 31.07 -4.46 7.06
C ALA A 585 30.70 -2.97 7.02
N ALA A 586 31.41 -2.14 6.24
CA ALA A 586 31.11 -0.72 6.08
C ALA A 586 29.73 -0.50 5.42
N MET A 587 29.40 -1.27 4.38
CA MET A 587 28.09 -1.20 3.73
C MET A 587 26.95 -1.62 4.67
N LEU A 588 27.14 -2.68 5.46
CA LEU A 588 26.15 -3.13 6.45
C LEU A 588 25.95 -2.10 7.56
N THR A 589 27.03 -1.47 8.04
CA THR A 589 26.97 -0.43 9.08
C THR A 589 26.34 0.88 8.56
N ALA A 590 26.32 1.08 7.24
CA ALA A 590 25.69 2.27 6.64
C ALA A 590 24.15 2.23 6.72
N PHE A 591 23.54 1.05 6.92
CA PHE A 591 22.11 0.96 7.16
C PHE A 591 21.78 1.52 8.54
N SER A 592 20.85 2.49 8.58
CA SER A 592 20.46 3.18 9.81
C SER A 592 19.85 2.28 10.89
N PHE A 593 19.45 1.06 10.50
CA PHE A 593 18.80 0.05 11.32
C PHE A 593 19.73 -1.13 11.69
N VAL A 594 21.03 -1.06 11.35
CA VAL A 594 22.05 -2.02 11.80
C VAL A 594 22.85 -1.37 12.92
N ASP A 595 22.78 -1.93 14.13
CA ASP A 595 23.40 -1.34 15.32
C ASP A 595 24.87 -1.75 15.49
N ALA A 596 25.25 -2.95 15.03
CA ALA A 596 26.65 -3.38 14.99
C ALA A 596 26.88 -4.52 13.97
N VAL A 597 28.14 -4.67 13.54
CA VAL A 597 28.61 -5.80 12.73
C VAL A 597 29.75 -6.51 13.46
N LEU A 598 29.66 -7.84 13.60
CA LEU A 598 30.70 -8.70 14.17
C LEU A 598 31.21 -9.64 13.08
N VAL A 599 32.52 -9.69 12.87
CA VAL A 599 33.15 -10.55 11.85
C VAL A 599 33.67 -11.83 12.51
N PHE A 600 33.47 -12.98 11.86
CA PHE A 600 33.96 -14.28 12.34
C PHE A 600 34.61 -15.12 11.23
N ASP A 601 35.57 -15.96 11.60
CA ASP A 601 36.39 -16.77 10.68
C ASP A 601 35.87 -18.20 10.54
N GLU A 602 35.11 -18.67 11.53
CA GLU A 602 34.59 -20.03 11.61
C GLU A 602 33.54 -20.32 10.52
N ASP A 603 33.26 -21.61 10.28
CA ASP A 603 32.24 -22.04 9.31
C ASP A 603 30.81 -21.72 9.78
N THR A 604 30.61 -21.57 11.09
CA THR A 604 29.31 -21.26 11.69
C THR A 604 29.46 -20.16 12.76
N PRO A 605 28.43 -19.31 12.96
CA PRO A 605 28.48 -18.23 13.95
C PRO A 605 28.23 -18.72 15.39
N ALA A 606 28.27 -20.03 15.66
CA ALA A 606 27.87 -20.62 16.94
C ALA A 606 28.62 -20.03 18.16
N ALA A 607 29.93 -19.81 18.04
CA ALA A 607 30.74 -19.23 19.12
C ALA A 607 30.34 -17.78 19.43
N LEU A 608 30.02 -16.98 18.41
CA LEU A 608 29.51 -15.63 18.60
C LEU A 608 28.12 -15.64 19.21
N LEU A 609 27.23 -16.55 18.78
CA LEU A 609 25.88 -16.67 19.33
C LEU A 609 25.86 -17.10 20.80
N GLU A 610 26.77 -18.00 21.21
CA GLU A 610 26.92 -18.43 22.62
C GLU A 610 27.28 -17.26 23.54
N ARG A 611 28.08 -16.29 23.04
CA ARG A 611 28.45 -15.09 23.78
C ARG A 611 27.39 -13.99 23.68
N LEU A 612 26.85 -13.77 22.48
CA LEU A 612 25.90 -12.69 22.20
C LEU A 612 24.55 -12.94 22.85
N ARG A 613 24.14 -14.21 22.98
CA ARG A 613 22.87 -14.66 23.55
C ARG A 613 21.67 -13.86 23.00
N PRO A 614 21.49 -13.82 21.68
CA PRO A 614 20.39 -13.06 21.11
C PRO A 614 19.05 -13.69 21.48
N HIS A 615 18.04 -12.84 21.66
CA HIS A 615 16.66 -13.27 21.85
C HIS A 615 16.04 -13.79 20.55
N VAL A 616 16.54 -13.31 19.40
CA VAL A 616 16.10 -13.73 18.08
C VAL A 616 17.31 -13.90 17.17
N TRP A 617 17.39 -15.04 16.51
CA TRP A 617 18.33 -15.33 15.42
C TRP A 617 17.56 -15.44 14.11
N VAL A 618 17.79 -14.52 13.18
CA VAL A 618 17.08 -14.44 11.90
C VAL A 618 17.94 -15.03 10.78
N LYS A 619 17.40 -15.96 10.00
CA LYS A 619 18.05 -16.54 8.81
C LYS A 619 17.27 -16.21 7.53
N GLY A 620 17.97 -16.03 6.42
CA GLY A 620 17.34 -15.85 5.10
C GLY A 620 16.61 -17.12 4.62
N GLY A 621 15.60 -16.95 3.76
CA GLY A 621 14.68 -18.00 3.33
C GLY A 621 15.26 -19.17 2.51
N ASP A 622 16.54 -19.12 2.11
CA ASP A 622 17.17 -20.15 1.26
C ASP A 622 17.40 -21.50 1.94
N TYR A 623 17.20 -21.59 3.26
CA TYR A 623 17.43 -22.82 4.03
C TYR A 623 16.12 -23.60 4.21
N GLY A 624 15.75 -24.37 3.20
CA GLY A 624 14.67 -25.35 3.29
C GLY A 624 14.99 -26.44 4.33
N ALA A 625 14.09 -26.61 5.31
CA ALA A 625 13.86 -27.82 6.11
C ALA A 625 15.08 -28.64 6.61
N THR A 626 16.19 -27.99 6.97
CA THR A 626 17.32 -28.66 7.65
C THR A 626 17.51 -28.05 9.03
N GLU A 627 17.68 -28.88 10.08
CA GLU A 627 18.03 -28.39 11.42
C GLU A 627 19.33 -27.57 11.34
N LEU A 628 19.21 -26.26 11.51
CA LEU A 628 20.36 -25.35 11.53
C LEU A 628 21.20 -25.64 12.79
N PRO A 629 22.53 -25.84 12.67
CA PRO A 629 23.42 -26.07 13.82
C PRO A 629 23.31 -24.98 14.89
N GLU A 630 22.99 -23.75 14.47
CA GLU A 630 22.84 -22.58 15.35
C GLU A 630 21.59 -22.64 16.24
N THR A 631 20.58 -23.44 15.86
CA THR A 631 19.30 -23.53 16.59
C THR A 631 19.50 -24.03 18.02
N ALA A 632 20.32 -25.06 18.21
CA ALA A 632 20.60 -25.61 19.52
C ALA A 632 21.29 -24.60 20.46
N VAL A 633 22.15 -23.74 19.91
CA VAL A 633 22.88 -22.71 20.68
C VAL A 633 21.91 -21.61 21.13
N VAL A 634 21.10 -21.10 20.21
CA VAL A 634 20.15 -20.01 20.49
C VAL A 634 19.06 -20.46 21.48
N GLN A 635 18.51 -21.65 21.30
CA GLN A 635 17.47 -22.20 22.19
C GLN A 635 17.97 -22.48 23.61
N ARG A 636 19.24 -22.88 23.77
CA ARG A 636 19.84 -23.10 25.11
C ARG A 636 19.79 -21.84 25.98
N HIS A 637 19.87 -20.67 25.37
CA HIS A 637 19.80 -19.37 26.05
C HIS A 637 18.39 -18.77 26.06
N GLY A 638 17.37 -19.53 25.68
CA GLY A 638 15.97 -19.08 25.61
C GLY A 638 15.64 -18.20 24.40
N GLY A 639 16.56 -18.08 23.43
CA GLY A 639 16.34 -17.36 22.19
C GLY A 639 15.56 -18.16 21.16
N GLN A 640 15.01 -17.48 20.16
CA GLN A 640 14.24 -18.09 19.07
C GLN A 640 14.99 -17.99 17.74
N VAL A 641 14.90 -19.03 16.91
CA VAL A 641 15.34 -18.97 15.51
C VAL A 641 14.14 -18.69 14.62
N VAL A 642 14.25 -17.67 13.77
CA VAL A 642 13.21 -17.25 12.84
C VAL A 642 13.76 -17.28 11.42
N VAL A 643 13.00 -17.84 10.50
CA VAL A 643 13.31 -17.74 9.06
C VAL A 643 12.59 -16.52 8.52
N GLY A 644 13.35 -15.57 7.98
CA GLY A 644 12.84 -14.37 7.32
C GLY A 644 12.12 -14.70 6.01
N PRO A 645 11.45 -13.71 5.39
CA PRO A 645 10.70 -13.93 4.16
C PRO A 645 11.55 -14.59 3.07
N TYR A 646 10.99 -15.62 2.41
CA TYR A 646 11.54 -16.20 1.19
C TYR A 646 11.42 -15.17 0.06
N LEU A 647 12.55 -14.84 -0.55
CA LEU A 647 12.60 -13.92 -1.67
C LEU A 647 12.89 -14.72 -2.93
N GLU A 648 11.87 -14.83 -3.77
CA GLU A 648 12.00 -15.49 -5.05
C GLU A 648 12.88 -14.64 -5.98
N GLY A 649 13.92 -15.27 -6.53
CA GLY A 649 14.81 -14.68 -7.50
C GLY A 649 16.01 -14.00 -6.86
N VAL A 650 17.17 -14.63 -7.10
CA VAL A 650 18.50 -14.02 -7.20
C VAL A 650 19.38 -14.21 -5.96
N SER A 651 19.96 -15.41 -5.82
CA SER A 651 21.16 -15.55 -4.99
C SER A 651 22.36 -14.86 -5.65
N THR A 652 23.33 -14.38 -4.86
CA THR A 652 24.57 -13.80 -5.41
C THR A 652 25.28 -14.76 -6.38
N SER A 653 25.19 -16.08 -6.13
CA SER A 653 25.76 -17.10 -7.01
C SER A 653 25.02 -17.17 -8.35
N GLU A 654 23.69 -17.10 -8.34
CA GLU A 654 22.88 -17.07 -9.57
C GLU A 654 23.10 -15.80 -10.40
N LEU A 655 23.31 -14.63 -9.77
CA LEU A 655 23.69 -13.40 -10.49
C LEU A 655 24.99 -13.56 -11.25
N ILE A 656 25.98 -14.17 -10.59
CA ILE A 656 27.33 -14.31 -11.14
C ILE A 656 27.33 -15.40 -12.21
N GLU A 657 26.64 -16.52 -12.01
CA GLU A 657 26.47 -17.55 -13.03
C GLU A 657 25.73 -17.01 -14.26
N ARG A 658 24.70 -16.17 -14.07
CA ARG A 658 23.99 -15.50 -15.18
C ARG A 658 24.86 -14.47 -15.90
N ALA A 659 25.67 -13.69 -15.18
CA ALA A 659 26.61 -12.74 -15.76
C ALA A 659 27.73 -13.42 -16.55
N VAL A 660 28.24 -14.55 -16.06
CA VAL A 660 29.27 -15.37 -16.73
C VAL A 660 28.69 -16.12 -17.94
N ALA A 661 27.40 -16.50 -17.90
CA ALA A 661 26.72 -17.22 -18.99
C ALA A 661 26.25 -16.33 -20.17
N GLY A 662 26.50 -15.01 -20.15
CA GLY A 662 26.21 -14.11 -21.27
C GLY A 662 24.73 -13.96 -21.62
N ARG A 663 23.80 -14.41 -20.77
CA ARG A 663 22.36 -14.21 -20.97
C ARG A 663 21.93 -12.92 -20.31
N VAL A 664 22.09 -11.83 -21.04
CA VAL A 664 21.35 -10.58 -20.79
C VAL A 664 19.86 -10.94 -20.86
N MET A 665 19.09 -10.63 -19.82
CA MET A 665 17.62 -10.74 -19.89
C MET A 665 17.14 -9.86 -21.04
N GLN A 666 16.58 -10.50 -22.07
CA GLN A 666 15.73 -9.79 -23.03
C GLN A 666 14.50 -9.25 -22.28
N PRO A 667 14.01 -8.06 -22.70
CA PRO A 667 13.08 -7.24 -21.93
C PRO A 667 11.73 -7.90 -21.64
#